data_AF-A0A9P5V9H1-F1
#
_entry.id   AF-A0A9P5V9H1-F1
#
_cell.length_a   1.000
_cell.length_b   1.000
_cell.length_c   1.000
_cell.angle_alpha   90.00
_cell.angle_beta   90.00
_cell.angle_gamma   90.00
#
_symmetry.space_group_name_H-M   'P 1'
#
loop_
_entity.id
_entity.type
_entity.pdbx_description
1 polymer ?
#
loop_
_entity_poly.entity_id
_entity_poly.type
_entity_poly.pdbx_seq_one_letter_code
_entity_poly.pdbx_strand_id
1 'polypeptide(L)'
;LTIRCVEHTSYSQLWMSRLLACCPYIEDLRIDTNASITMDGPWFRPYGATLGIPLAEYRPKPTRLVSLVLVNVRVTHQDLQDLLEVSPQLRDLQVIISVNSERYVFFDCEAFLQYVKTFSSSRGAARQQPLESFHVSIKGKPIDDSEIEERIFGLCPTIGNVTVQLQDFRPVFLDVLQSRSNIITSLEIVNGDGNPSEVLHRYLCVSPHLLHLKAPTTGITVEDMGRPFTSHVDAAAPAGSVLPKIWACRNIRTLQVSFYTRHSFDSPDGGRGDSGAAVCRWIFGYISRVCPQLRHLNIANIESMEFDSKLSYKGKMYPGCMALESGFCLLARLKELKWIRLGTFDADLDVKSADVSWMLLADEMNETRRVERQQVVNAWTFEQGAGSGESQPSGRGVAEHDTLLRHIGTLLDVKTMIDEMNAVENFECWPSLRGITICRQGGCGQDRKHEVDRLVQEAAQSSAPSSVTPAKTSRSPLHLPELLDHTFSFLSDYTITHVIILVCRQWFYVGQHRLVREQVWETKLSQSKQDVLLADMGRVDRLCYYCHGRYDDPFTLKGLWTALGERSRQHRFLDWEQRRLQQRRQPSTSSGYIKPWLTPEEAEDEDTAELPLKELRLQGYMGLSNLTLVLPAMAHLTSLEIQTAHVGILSMLNILESCPLLQRLYIDSGASTGRVLVGPWFSPARINPRDGQKRKRIPLALRSLVLRNVSVPQSGLETLITLTPHLRELVLVVKEFFPDRYPDDDGDAISTRIADAPRRIRELVKLHHSATLCSFFFSPPYSTTAFSTDMIQDWIQDLPAPHANLDWTFEGPELTPPIITHLTTVVPNTITTLHIMGKCPTLHDYLCASPHLLHLMAPNSAIPLDDLDIHFRQTQGYPSPSVALRYQQNQQQQQQFLKVWACQRLTTLHIAFLPHKATASSSRLIFGYISRVCPGLQDLEIHGPEFLTRQDNTWPPPDASFGRLCVRLESGLCLLSELKGLERLVVGTVDHNSFHLVVDDDVYSVEDYDLAVDFDWMVPAGHSTYRRHARQAWFDKEEKTGGGWGKRLEVEEVNEVARRQNYQQFLADHSIDIKLQQGVASEHENTDLARSLEDLGLLRDVKQVLERMERVANDQVEYRCWPHLYRLSIYQENIFGLQPEAEIQRILKADDLKKQEPHASPSRLRLRSRQ
;
A
#
# COMPACT_ATOMS: atom_id res chain seq x y z
N LEU A 1 10.67 19.20 22.41
CA LEU A 1 11.59 18.08 22.13
C LEU A 1 10.80 16.79 22.16
N THR A 2 10.99 15.91 21.17
CA THR A 2 10.38 14.57 21.17
C THR A 2 11.45 13.52 20.90
N ILE A 3 11.54 12.51 21.78
CA ILE A 3 12.52 11.42 21.71
C ILE A 3 11.74 10.12 21.51
N ARG A 4 12.01 9.42 20.41
CA ARG A 4 11.45 8.09 20.15
C ARG A 4 12.58 7.08 20.00
N CYS A 5 12.50 5.96 20.71
CA CYS A 5 13.50 4.90 20.68
C CYS A 5 12.83 3.58 20.34
N VAL A 6 13.33 2.91 19.29
CA VAL A 6 12.59 1.86 18.58
C VAL A 6 13.28 0.49 18.64
N GLU A 7 14.58 0.44 18.97
CA GLU A 7 15.40 -0.78 18.91
C GLU A 7 15.40 -1.60 20.22
N HIS A 8 15.35 -2.92 20.10
CA HIS A 8 15.56 -3.88 21.20
C HIS A 8 17.03 -3.97 21.70
N THR A 9 17.69 -2.82 21.95
CA THR A 9 18.98 -2.81 22.63
C THR A 9 18.82 -3.35 24.06
N SER A 10 19.54 -4.41 24.41
CA SER A 10 19.55 -4.95 25.78
C SER A 10 20.26 -3.97 26.73
N TYR A 11 19.47 -3.27 27.55
CA TYR A 11 19.90 -2.28 28.57
C TYR A 11 20.46 -0.95 28.03
N SER A 12 19.63 -0.16 27.35
CA SER A 12 19.88 1.28 27.17
C SER A 12 19.44 2.11 28.40
N GLN A 13 20.35 2.91 28.96
CA GLN A 13 20.06 3.89 30.02
C GLN A 13 19.97 5.32 29.44
N LEU A 14 18.90 6.05 29.76
CA LEU A 14 18.75 7.46 29.38
C LEU A 14 19.05 8.39 30.56
N TRP A 15 20.19 9.08 30.46
CA TRP A 15 20.72 9.97 31.49
C TRP A 15 19.99 11.33 31.50
N MET A 16 18.74 11.35 31.95
CA MET A 16 17.84 12.50 31.85
C MET A 16 18.39 13.77 32.52
N SER A 17 19.08 13.62 33.65
CA SER A 17 19.77 14.71 34.34
C SER A 17 20.83 15.40 33.47
N ARG A 18 21.50 14.65 32.57
CA ARG A 18 22.41 15.24 31.56
C ARG A 18 21.63 15.91 30.43
N LEU A 19 20.54 15.31 29.94
CA LEU A 19 19.71 15.91 28.89
C LEU A 19 19.19 17.29 29.30
N LEU A 20 18.60 17.42 30.48
CA LEU A 20 18.02 18.68 30.96
C LEU A 20 19.10 19.69 31.38
N ALA A 21 20.27 19.24 31.84
CA ALA A 21 21.42 20.12 32.09
C ALA A 21 22.03 20.69 30.79
N CYS A 22 22.05 19.90 29.71
CA CYS A 22 22.48 20.35 28.38
C CYS A 22 21.41 21.19 27.67
N CYS A 23 20.13 20.96 27.95
CA CYS A 23 18.99 21.58 27.27
C CYS A 23 18.00 22.25 28.25
N PRO A 24 18.41 23.30 29.01
CA PRO A 24 17.60 23.88 30.09
C PRO A 24 16.36 24.69 29.63
N TYR A 25 16.17 24.84 28.32
CA TYR A 25 15.07 25.60 27.70
C TYR A 25 14.01 24.71 27.04
N ILE A 26 13.96 23.41 27.38
CA ILE A 26 12.89 22.54 26.89
C ILE A 26 11.59 22.89 27.63
N GLU A 27 10.59 23.32 26.86
CA GLU A 27 9.23 23.61 27.33
C GLU A 27 8.31 22.39 27.09
N ASP A 28 8.34 21.76 25.91
CA ASP A 28 7.68 20.45 25.69
C ASP A 28 8.69 19.29 25.66
N LEU A 29 8.46 18.19 26.38
CA LEU A 29 9.24 16.95 26.34
C LEU A 29 8.35 15.71 26.21
N ARG A 30 8.31 15.10 25.02
CA ARG A 30 7.70 13.78 24.81
C ARG A 30 8.78 12.71 24.63
N ILE A 31 8.69 11.59 25.34
CA ILE A 31 9.62 10.46 25.28
C ILE A 31 8.81 9.18 25.17
N ASP A 32 9.04 8.40 24.13
CA ASP A 32 8.06 7.41 23.65
C ASP A 32 8.81 6.21 23.05
N THR A 33 8.94 5.12 23.83
CA THR A 33 10.01 4.12 23.63
C THR A 33 9.49 2.69 23.51
N ASN A 34 9.59 2.07 22.33
CA ASN A 34 9.11 0.70 22.11
C ASN A 34 9.95 -0.36 22.85
N ALA A 35 11.19 -0.03 23.22
CA ALA A 35 12.05 -0.87 24.07
C ALA A 35 12.19 -0.27 25.48
N SER A 36 12.48 -1.13 26.46
CA SER A 36 12.53 -0.76 27.87
C SER A 36 13.79 0.03 28.23
N ILE A 37 13.78 1.33 27.95
CA ILE A 37 14.80 2.28 28.42
C ILE A 37 14.59 2.56 29.90
N THR A 38 15.66 2.39 30.69
CA THR A 38 15.68 2.84 32.08
C THR A 38 16.14 4.30 32.13
N MET A 39 15.29 5.19 32.65
CA MET A 39 15.75 6.44 33.23
C MET A 39 16.50 6.09 34.51
N ASP A 40 17.81 6.26 34.48
CA ASP A 40 18.72 5.82 35.53
C ASP A 40 19.74 6.93 35.79
N GLY A 41 19.97 7.26 37.06
CA GLY A 41 20.84 8.36 37.46
C GLY A 41 20.20 9.27 38.52
N PRO A 42 20.57 9.15 39.82
CA PRO A 42 20.05 9.98 40.89
C PRO A 42 20.28 11.48 40.62
N TRP A 43 19.20 12.22 40.41
CA TRP A 43 19.19 13.64 40.02
C TRP A 43 20.03 14.55 40.92
N PHE A 44 20.16 14.19 42.20
CA PHE A 44 20.85 14.96 43.23
C PHE A 44 22.21 14.36 43.68
N ARG A 45 22.72 13.28 43.08
CA ARG A 45 24.07 12.75 43.39
C ARG A 45 25.04 12.99 42.23
N PRO A 46 25.96 13.97 42.30
CA PRO A 46 26.89 14.25 41.22
C PRO A 46 27.98 13.18 41.07
N TYR A 47 28.52 13.05 39.86
CA TYR A 47 29.72 12.28 39.52
C TYR A 47 31.01 12.78 40.23
N GLY A 48 30.91 13.77 41.13
CA GLY A 48 32.05 14.36 41.84
C GLY A 48 32.80 13.40 42.77
N ALA A 49 32.20 12.26 43.14
CA ALA A 49 32.86 11.24 43.95
C ALA A 49 34.10 10.62 43.28
N THR A 50 34.15 10.56 41.95
CA THR A 50 35.33 10.12 41.17
C THR A 50 36.28 11.28 40.80
N LEU A 51 35.97 12.52 41.19
CA LEU A 51 36.76 13.73 40.87
C LEU A 51 37.13 14.59 42.11
N GLY A 52 36.74 14.18 43.32
CA GLY A 52 37.17 14.82 44.58
C GLY A 52 36.49 16.16 44.93
N ILE A 53 35.39 16.53 44.27
CA ILE A 53 34.71 17.82 44.49
C ILE A 53 33.66 17.69 45.63
N PRO A 54 33.67 18.56 46.66
CA PRO A 54 32.69 18.52 47.76
C PRO A 54 31.23 18.71 47.30
N LEU A 55 30.30 17.93 47.86
CA LEU A 55 28.90 17.87 47.42
C LEU A 55 27.99 19.03 47.89
N ALA A 56 28.48 19.95 48.73
CA ALA A 56 27.60 20.80 49.56
C ALA A 56 26.77 21.86 48.83
N GLU A 57 27.11 22.25 47.59
CA GLU A 57 26.54 23.44 46.93
C GLU A 57 25.71 23.17 45.66
N TYR A 58 25.62 21.91 45.19
CA TYR A 58 25.00 21.64 43.89
C TYR A 58 23.47 21.50 43.95
N ARG A 59 22.76 22.64 43.89
CA ARG A 59 21.32 22.67 43.58
C ARG A 59 21.09 22.68 42.06
N PRO A 60 20.29 21.77 41.47
CA PRO A 60 19.93 21.85 40.06
C PRO A 60 19.10 23.12 39.80
N LYS A 61 19.24 23.68 38.59
CA LYS A 61 18.43 24.82 38.15
C LYS A 61 17.03 24.35 37.74
N PRO A 62 15.96 25.10 38.04
CA PRO A 62 14.63 24.77 37.54
C PRO A 62 14.60 24.71 36.01
N THR A 63 13.86 23.74 35.48
CA THR A 63 13.54 23.60 34.06
C THR A 63 12.39 24.55 33.69
N ARG A 64 12.16 24.71 32.38
CA ARG A 64 10.99 25.43 31.85
C ARG A 64 9.85 24.51 31.42
N LEU A 65 9.85 23.25 31.85
CA LEU A 65 8.99 22.25 31.26
C LEU A 65 7.50 22.56 31.52
N VAL A 66 6.73 22.73 30.44
CA VAL A 66 5.30 23.01 30.35
C VAL A 66 4.51 21.75 29.97
N SER A 67 5.05 20.91 29.08
CA SER A 67 4.44 19.62 28.69
C SER A 67 5.43 18.47 28.88
N LEU A 68 5.01 17.40 29.55
CA LEU A 68 5.78 16.17 29.76
C LEU A 68 4.92 14.95 29.40
N VAL A 69 5.36 14.19 28.40
CA VAL A 69 4.68 12.97 27.94
C VAL A 69 5.68 11.82 27.93
N LEU A 70 5.60 10.89 28.88
CA LEU A 70 6.45 9.70 28.96
C LEU A 70 5.64 8.46 28.57
N VAL A 71 6.12 7.64 27.64
CA VAL A 71 5.43 6.45 27.13
C VAL A 71 6.39 5.27 27.01
N ASN A 72 6.05 4.17 27.67
CA ASN A 72 6.80 2.91 27.78
C ASN A 72 8.20 3.02 28.44
N VAL A 73 8.53 4.16 29.03
CA VAL A 73 9.80 4.39 29.76
C VAL A 73 9.75 3.72 31.14
N ARG A 74 10.86 3.10 31.57
CA ARG A 74 11.06 2.68 32.97
C ARG A 74 11.64 3.85 33.77
N VAL A 75 10.92 4.29 34.79
CA VAL A 75 11.28 5.41 35.67
C VAL A 75 10.85 5.07 37.11
N THR A 76 11.60 5.45 38.13
CA THR A 76 11.17 5.21 39.52
C THR A 76 10.19 6.28 39.99
N HIS A 77 9.45 6.00 41.07
CA HIS A 77 8.57 6.99 41.69
C HIS A 77 9.36 8.24 42.14
N GLN A 78 10.56 8.05 42.71
CA GLN A 78 11.41 9.17 43.14
C GLN A 78 11.87 10.02 41.96
N ASP A 79 12.27 9.40 40.84
CA ASP A 79 12.74 10.15 39.66
C ASP A 79 11.66 11.04 39.04
N LEU A 80 10.37 10.69 39.17
CA LEU A 80 9.26 11.56 38.77
C LEU A 80 8.98 12.68 39.79
N GLN A 81 9.08 12.41 41.10
CA GLN A 81 8.98 13.48 42.11
C GLN A 81 10.10 14.50 41.92
N ASP A 82 11.35 14.04 41.84
CA ASP A 82 12.55 14.86 41.57
C ASP A 82 12.35 15.73 40.30
N LEU A 83 11.83 15.13 39.23
CA LEU A 83 11.57 15.82 37.96
C LEU A 83 10.46 16.87 38.06
N LEU A 84 9.37 16.60 38.79
CA LEU A 84 8.29 17.58 39.02
C LEU A 84 8.74 18.73 39.93
N GLU A 85 9.58 18.45 40.92
CA GLU A 85 10.13 19.49 41.80
C GLU A 85 11.00 20.48 41.04
N VAL A 86 11.86 20.00 40.12
CA VAL A 86 12.65 20.87 39.25
C VAL A 86 11.87 21.44 38.06
N SER A 87 10.65 20.98 37.76
CA SER A 87 9.86 21.39 36.58
C SER A 87 8.58 22.16 36.95
N PRO A 88 8.69 23.41 37.42
CA PRO A 88 7.56 24.14 37.99
C PRO A 88 6.53 24.65 36.97
N GLN A 89 6.81 24.68 35.67
CA GLN A 89 5.92 25.32 34.68
C GLN A 89 4.90 24.35 34.05
N LEU A 90 4.85 23.11 34.54
CA LEU A 90 4.16 21.99 33.92
C LEU A 90 2.64 22.15 33.99
N ARG A 91 1.98 22.14 32.82
CA ARG A 91 0.52 22.12 32.64
C ARG A 91 0.00 20.82 32.03
N ASP A 92 0.80 20.14 31.21
CA ASP A 92 0.44 18.85 30.64
C ASP A 92 1.37 17.77 31.17
N LEU A 93 0.79 16.72 31.76
CA LEU A 93 1.54 15.58 32.28
C LEU A 93 0.87 14.25 31.88
N GLN A 94 1.49 13.52 30.97
CA GLN A 94 1.07 12.18 30.56
C GLN A 94 2.19 11.18 30.91
N VAL A 95 1.89 10.11 31.66
CA VAL A 95 2.88 9.08 32.04
C VAL A 95 2.31 7.69 31.83
N ILE A 96 2.92 6.93 30.91
CA ILE A 96 2.53 5.59 30.50
C ILE A 96 3.74 4.67 30.72
N ILE A 97 3.65 3.76 31.69
CA ILE A 97 4.80 2.95 32.18
C ILE A 97 4.66 1.48 31.76
N SER A 98 5.76 0.85 31.35
CA SER A 98 5.81 -0.56 30.91
C SER A 98 6.55 -1.47 31.91
N VAL A 99 5.81 -2.32 32.62
CA VAL A 99 6.31 -3.11 33.78
C VAL A 99 6.64 -4.55 33.37
N ASN A 100 7.60 -4.69 32.46
CA ASN A 100 7.84 -5.96 31.75
C ASN A 100 8.93 -6.89 32.36
N SER A 101 9.07 -6.93 33.70
CA SER A 101 9.93 -7.92 34.40
C SER A 101 9.73 -7.94 35.92
N GLU A 102 9.56 -9.13 36.51
CA GLU A 102 9.33 -9.40 37.95
C GLU A 102 10.48 -8.99 38.90
N ARG A 103 11.62 -8.52 38.38
CA ARG A 103 12.89 -8.34 39.13
C ARG A 103 13.20 -6.90 39.54
N TYR A 104 12.32 -5.94 39.27
CA TYR A 104 12.52 -4.54 39.62
C TYR A 104 11.37 -4.03 40.52
N VAL A 105 11.71 -3.12 41.43
CA VAL A 105 10.84 -2.67 42.52
C VAL A 105 9.62 -1.91 41.98
N PHE A 106 8.46 -2.17 42.58
CA PHE A 106 7.14 -1.65 42.22
C PHE A 106 7.12 -0.11 42.04
N PHE A 107 6.55 0.35 40.92
CA PHE A 107 6.12 1.74 40.76
C PHE A 107 4.73 1.89 41.40
N ASP A 108 4.62 2.73 42.42
CA ASP A 108 3.37 2.96 43.13
C ASP A 108 2.55 4.08 42.46
N CYS A 109 1.51 3.67 41.72
CA CYS A 109 0.60 4.57 41.02
C CYS A 109 -0.27 5.39 41.97
N GLU A 110 -0.67 4.82 43.11
CA GLU A 110 -1.59 5.47 44.06
C GLU A 110 -0.84 6.51 44.88
N ALA A 111 0.37 6.18 45.36
CA ALA A 111 1.25 7.15 46.00
C ALA A 111 1.68 8.27 45.03
N PHE A 112 1.90 7.99 43.75
CA PHE A 112 2.21 9.03 42.76
C PHE A 112 0.99 9.91 42.44
N LEU A 113 -0.21 9.35 42.26
CA LEU A 113 -1.44 10.12 42.09
C LEU A 113 -1.73 10.99 43.31
N GLN A 114 -1.52 10.47 44.52
CA GLN A 114 -1.68 11.23 45.75
C GLN A 114 -0.59 12.30 45.90
N TYR A 115 0.64 12.05 45.44
CA TYR A 115 1.68 13.09 45.32
C TYR A 115 1.24 14.19 44.36
N VAL A 116 0.73 13.89 43.16
CA VAL A 116 0.26 14.90 42.19
C VAL A 116 -0.94 15.70 42.74
N LYS A 117 -1.92 15.05 43.40
CA LYS A 117 -3.01 15.73 44.13
C LYS A 117 -2.45 16.71 45.18
N THR A 118 -1.49 16.27 45.98
CA THR A 118 -0.87 17.06 47.06
C THR A 118 0.01 18.19 46.52
N PHE A 119 0.78 17.94 45.45
CA PHE A 119 1.64 18.90 44.75
C PHE A 119 0.81 20.05 44.14
N SER A 120 -0.29 19.70 43.46
CA SER A 120 -1.25 20.65 42.90
C SER A 120 -1.96 21.47 43.99
N SER A 121 -2.21 20.88 45.16
CA SER A 121 -2.89 21.55 46.28
C SER A 121 -1.95 22.38 47.18
N SER A 122 -0.68 22.03 47.28
CA SER A 122 0.29 22.64 48.21
C SER A 122 1.09 23.80 47.62
N ARG A 123 1.23 23.88 46.29
CA ARG A 123 1.85 25.04 45.62
C ARG A 123 0.87 26.21 45.59
N GLY A 124 0.83 26.95 46.69
CA GLY A 124 -0.08 28.08 46.93
C GLY A 124 -0.16 29.10 45.78
N ALA A 125 -1.36 29.67 45.61
CA ALA A 125 -1.94 30.26 44.40
C ALA A 125 -1.23 31.46 43.71
N ALA A 126 0.04 31.75 44.00
CA ALA A 126 0.72 32.96 43.56
C ALA A 126 1.50 32.85 42.23
N ARG A 127 1.98 31.66 41.83
CA ARG A 127 3.02 31.53 40.77
C ARG A 127 2.99 30.27 39.88
N GLN A 128 1.92 29.49 39.88
CA GLN A 128 1.78 28.33 38.99
C GLN A 128 0.34 28.20 38.48
N GLN A 129 0.19 27.59 37.30
CA GLN A 129 -1.10 27.24 36.71
C GLN A 129 -1.42 25.77 37.05
N PRO A 130 -2.71 25.39 37.16
CA PRO A 130 -3.10 23.99 37.33
C PRO A 130 -2.74 23.17 36.08
N LEU A 131 -2.75 21.84 36.22
CA LEU A 131 -2.65 20.96 35.06
C LEU A 131 -3.88 21.11 34.17
N GLU A 132 -3.67 21.49 32.91
CA GLU A 132 -4.69 21.60 31.87
C GLU A 132 -4.96 20.23 31.22
N SER A 133 -3.96 19.33 31.23
CA SER A 133 -4.10 17.92 30.87
C SER A 133 -3.32 17.01 31.82
N PHE A 134 -3.93 15.91 32.27
CA PHE A 134 -3.27 14.88 33.06
C PHE A 134 -3.68 13.47 32.64
N HIS A 135 -2.73 12.54 32.55
CA HIS A 135 -2.98 11.11 32.32
C HIS A 135 -1.88 10.26 32.97
N VAL A 136 -2.25 9.24 33.75
CA VAL A 136 -1.31 8.21 34.23
C VAL A 136 -1.92 6.83 34.08
N SER A 137 -1.23 5.93 33.37
CA SER A 137 -1.66 4.54 33.20
C SER A 137 -0.45 3.59 33.13
N ILE A 138 -0.66 2.32 33.47
CA ILE A 138 0.39 1.30 33.57
C ILE A 138 0.02 0.13 32.65
N LYS A 139 0.89 -0.15 31.67
CA LYS A 139 0.65 -1.23 30.70
C LYS A 139 0.54 -2.56 31.45
N GLY A 140 -0.57 -3.27 31.22
CA GLY A 140 -0.86 -4.57 31.85
C GLY A 140 -1.62 -4.51 33.19
N LYS A 141 -1.91 -3.32 33.73
CA LYS A 141 -2.88 -3.14 34.83
C LYS A 141 -3.99 -2.19 34.36
N PRO A 142 -5.12 -2.68 33.83
CA PRO A 142 -6.24 -1.82 33.45
C PRO A 142 -6.81 -1.10 34.68
N ILE A 143 -7.38 0.08 34.46
CA ILE A 143 -8.06 0.85 35.50
C ILE A 143 -9.36 0.12 35.89
N ASP A 144 -9.73 0.12 37.18
CA ASP A 144 -11.02 -0.42 37.63
C ASP A 144 -12.17 0.49 37.22
N ASP A 145 -13.33 -0.07 36.87
CA ASP A 145 -14.48 0.71 36.38
C ASP A 145 -14.97 1.76 37.40
N SER A 146 -14.77 1.56 38.72
CA SER A 146 -15.11 2.55 39.74
C SER A 146 -14.12 3.71 39.84
N GLU A 147 -12.86 3.51 39.42
CA GLU A 147 -11.80 4.53 39.50
C GLU A 147 -11.73 5.43 38.25
N ILE A 148 -12.34 5.03 37.14
CA ILE A 148 -12.29 5.74 35.85
C ILE A 148 -12.74 7.20 35.97
N GLU A 149 -13.89 7.46 36.62
CA GLU A 149 -14.41 8.83 36.74
C GLU A 149 -13.54 9.71 37.65
N GLU A 150 -13.02 9.17 38.76
CA GLU A 150 -12.16 9.92 39.67
C GLU A 150 -10.77 10.22 39.06
N ARG A 151 -10.14 9.24 38.40
CA ARG A 151 -8.81 9.40 37.79
C ARG A 151 -8.79 10.42 36.66
N ILE A 152 -9.89 10.55 35.91
CA ILE A 152 -9.97 11.43 34.74
C ILE A 152 -10.57 12.80 35.09
N PHE A 153 -11.73 12.83 35.74
CA PHE A 153 -12.44 14.09 36.02
C PHE A 153 -12.18 14.66 37.43
N GLY A 154 -11.72 13.84 38.38
CA GLY A 154 -11.37 14.28 39.73
C GLY A 154 -10.10 15.13 39.83
N LEU A 155 -9.29 15.15 38.77
CA LEU A 155 -8.08 16.00 38.66
C LEU A 155 -8.31 17.22 37.73
N CYS A 156 -9.00 17.03 36.60
CA CYS A 156 -9.18 18.05 35.57
C CYS A 156 -10.66 18.10 35.10
N PRO A 157 -11.61 18.64 35.88
CA PRO A 157 -13.06 18.49 35.64
C PRO A 157 -13.61 19.23 34.41
N THR A 158 -12.84 20.15 33.81
CA THR A 158 -13.23 20.94 32.63
C THR A 158 -12.57 20.46 31.33
N ILE A 159 -12.12 19.21 31.28
CA ILE A 159 -11.42 18.66 30.11
C ILE A 159 -12.38 18.50 28.91
N GLY A 160 -12.06 19.21 27.82
CA GLY A 160 -12.60 18.97 26.48
C GLY A 160 -11.68 18.10 25.59
N ASN A 161 -10.46 17.82 26.07
CA ASN A 161 -9.42 17.01 25.43
C ASN A 161 -9.11 15.80 26.33
N VAL A 162 -9.65 14.63 26.02
CA VAL A 162 -9.47 13.40 26.84
C VAL A 162 -8.41 12.50 26.22
N THR A 163 -7.42 12.03 26.98
CA THR A 163 -6.45 10.99 26.53
C THR A 163 -6.59 9.72 27.38
N VAL A 164 -6.75 8.55 26.76
CA VAL A 164 -6.92 7.25 27.44
C VAL A 164 -6.18 6.09 26.74
N GLN A 165 -5.76 5.06 27.49
CA GLN A 165 -5.20 3.85 26.86
C GLN A 165 -6.29 2.96 26.27
N LEU A 166 -5.91 2.22 25.22
CA LEU A 166 -6.78 1.27 24.52
C LEU A 166 -7.41 0.21 25.45
N GLN A 167 -6.67 -0.27 26.45
CA GLN A 167 -7.12 -1.25 27.45
C GLN A 167 -8.21 -0.71 28.39
N ASP A 168 -8.29 0.62 28.54
CA ASP A 168 -9.22 1.31 29.44
C ASP A 168 -10.47 1.82 28.68
N PHE A 169 -10.45 1.82 27.33
CA PHE A 169 -11.56 2.29 26.46
C PHE A 169 -12.68 1.24 26.32
N ARG A 170 -13.31 0.89 27.45
CA ARG A 170 -14.39 -0.12 27.57
C ARG A 170 -15.80 0.49 27.31
N PRO A 171 -16.86 -0.31 27.12
CA PRO A 171 -18.22 0.20 26.99
C PRO A 171 -18.68 1.10 28.16
N VAL A 172 -18.30 0.77 29.40
CA VAL A 172 -18.56 1.62 30.59
C VAL A 172 -17.98 3.03 30.42
N PHE A 173 -16.83 3.15 29.76
CA PHE A 173 -16.23 4.45 29.46
C PHE A 173 -17.07 5.25 28.46
N LEU A 174 -17.69 4.61 27.46
CA LEU A 174 -18.65 5.31 26.57
C LEU A 174 -19.85 5.82 27.32
N ASP A 175 -20.40 5.05 28.27
CA ASP A 175 -21.58 5.48 29.03
C ASP A 175 -21.24 6.72 29.88
N VAL A 176 -20.04 6.75 30.47
CA VAL A 176 -19.48 7.96 31.09
C VAL A 176 -19.33 9.11 30.07
N LEU A 177 -18.74 8.90 28.89
CA LEU A 177 -18.58 9.95 27.88
C LEU A 177 -19.94 10.48 27.35
N GLN A 178 -20.92 9.61 27.14
CA GLN A 178 -22.25 9.96 26.61
C GLN A 178 -23.11 10.66 27.66
N SER A 179 -22.96 10.32 28.94
CA SER A 179 -23.57 11.07 30.05
C SER A 179 -23.10 12.54 30.13
N ARG A 180 -21.90 12.82 29.63
CA ARG A 180 -21.28 14.15 29.55
C ARG A 180 -21.46 14.78 28.16
N SER A 181 -22.67 14.69 27.61
CA SER A 181 -23.00 15.07 26.22
C SER A 181 -22.40 16.42 25.79
N ASN A 182 -21.77 16.42 24.62
CA ASN A 182 -21.32 17.59 23.85
C ASN A 182 -20.11 18.39 24.39
N ILE A 183 -19.48 17.98 25.51
CA ILE A 183 -18.25 18.64 25.99
C ILE A 183 -17.01 18.18 25.21
N ILE A 184 -16.98 16.92 24.80
CA ILE A 184 -15.82 16.30 24.14
C ILE A 184 -15.82 16.67 22.66
N THR A 185 -15.17 17.78 22.34
CA THR A 185 -14.81 18.13 20.96
C THR A 185 -13.57 17.37 20.50
N SER A 186 -12.71 16.90 21.43
CA SER A 186 -11.46 16.16 21.17
C SER A 186 -11.31 14.92 22.07
N LEU A 187 -11.14 13.75 21.45
CA LEU A 187 -10.77 12.50 22.14
C LEU A 187 -9.45 11.95 21.58
N GLU A 188 -8.52 11.48 22.42
CA GLU A 188 -7.27 10.81 22.05
C GLU A 188 -7.21 9.41 22.68
N ILE A 189 -6.80 8.39 21.92
CA ILE A 189 -6.64 7.01 22.39
C ILE A 189 -5.23 6.52 22.06
N VAL A 190 -4.52 6.02 23.07
CA VAL A 190 -3.09 5.67 23.02
C VAL A 190 -2.82 4.18 23.29
N ASN A 191 -1.65 3.71 22.84
CA ASN A 191 -1.23 2.31 22.78
C ASN A 191 -1.63 1.45 23.99
N GLY A 192 -2.23 0.29 23.69
CA GLY A 192 -2.51 -0.82 24.59
C GLY A 192 -2.84 -2.07 23.77
N ASP A 193 -2.93 -3.24 24.39
CA ASP A 193 -3.19 -4.49 23.67
C ASP A 193 -4.70 -4.82 23.73
N GLY A 194 -5.41 -4.72 22.59
CA GLY A 194 -6.87 -4.95 22.52
C GLY A 194 -7.52 -4.41 21.24
N ASN A 195 -8.84 -4.62 21.07
CA ASN A 195 -9.60 -4.14 19.91
C ASN A 195 -10.99 -3.58 20.31
N PRO A 196 -11.11 -2.27 20.62
CA PRO A 196 -12.38 -1.63 20.96
C PRO A 196 -13.04 -0.97 19.73
N SER A 197 -13.05 -1.67 18.60
CA SER A 197 -13.59 -1.16 17.33
C SER A 197 -15.06 -0.73 17.40
N GLU A 198 -15.93 -1.65 17.81
CA GLU A 198 -17.38 -1.44 17.86
C GLU A 198 -17.75 -0.29 18.83
N VAL A 199 -16.98 -0.18 19.92
CA VAL A 199 -17.07 0.89 20.92
C VAL A 199 -16.85 2.25 20.23
N LEU A 200 -15.81 2.36 19.39
CA LEU A 200 -15.51 3.60 18.68
C LEU A 200 -16.47 3.90 17.53
N HIS A 201 -16.88 2.90 16.74
CA HIS A 201 -17.91 3.08 15.70
C HIS A 201 -19.22 3.60 16.32
N ARG A 202 -19.67 2.96 17.41
CA ARG A 202 -20.91 3.30 18.11
C ARG A 202 -20.89 4.74 18.60
N TYR A 203 -19.75 5.23 19.08
CA TYR A 203 -19.56 6.63 19.48
C TYR A 203 -19.80 7.60 18.31
N LEU A 204 -19.24 7.33 17.12
CA LEU A 204 -19.40 8.21 15.95
C LEU A 204 -20.83 8.22 15.38
N CYS A 205 -21.54 7.11 15.50
CA CYS A 205 -22.96 7.03 15.16
C CYS A 205 -23.86 7.85 16.10
N VAL A 206 -23.36 8.32 17.26
CA VAL A 206 -24.12 9.14 18.21
C VAL A 206 -23.49 10.51 18.51
N SER A 207 -22.36 10.86 17.90
CA SER A 207 -21.60 12.08 18.23
C SER A 207 -21.56 13.12 17.10
N PRO A 208 -22.69 13.81 16.82
CA PRO A 208 -22.76 14.86 15.78
C PRO A 208 -21.92 16.10 16.10
N HIS A 209 -21.60 16.30 17.38
CA HIS A 209 -20.79 17.43 17.90
C HIS A 209 -19.30 17.15 17.95
N LEU A 210 -18.87 15.91 17.70
CA LEU A 210 -17.45 15.58 17.64
C LEU A 210 -16.85 16.44 16.51
N LEU A 211 -15.87 17.27 16.84
CA LEU A 211 -15.12 18.00 15.83
C LEU A 211 -13.79 17.32 15.57
N HIS A 212 -13.21 16.66 16.59
CA HIS A 212 -11.87 16.08 16.64
C HIS A 212 -11.85 14.71 17.35
N LEU A 213 -11.20 13.71 16.78
CA LEU A 213 -10.77 12.48 17.47
C LEU A 213 -9.35 12.13 17.03
N LYS A 214 -8.61 11.39 17.87
CA LYS A 214 -7.21 10.97 17.73
C LYS A 214 -6.94 9.60 18.34
N ALA A 215 -7.45 8.56 17.70
CA ALA A 215 -7.27 7.16 18.03
C ALA A 215 -6.40 6.41 16.98
N PRO A 216 -5.13 6.81 16.73
CA PRO A 216 -4.32 6.34 15.60
C PRO A 216 -3.92 4.85 15.62
N THR A 217 -4.29 4.10 16.66
CA THR A 217 -4.08 2.65 16.78
C THR A 217 -5.37 1.90 17.14
N THR A 218 -6.51 2.60 17.21
CA THR A 218 -7.85 2.02 17.36
C THR A 218 -8.55 2.13 16.03
N GLY A 219 -9.25 1.10 15.56
CA GLY A 219 -9.93 1.17 14.27
C GLY A 219 -11.35 0.69 14.27
N ILE A 220 -12.09 1.12 13.25
CA ILE A 220 -13.53 0.88 13.10
C ILE A 220 -13.79 -0.23 12.09
N THR A 221 -14.54 -1.24 12.49
CA THR A 221 -14.94 -2.39 11.67
C THR A 221 -15.95 -1.95 10.60
N VAL A 222 -15.67 -2.27 9.34
CA VAL A 222 -16.38 -1.70 8.18
C VAL A 222 -17.72 -2.37 7.91
N GLU A 223 -17.84 -3.60 8.36
CA GLU A 223 -19.10 -4.31 8.50
C GLU A 223 -20.08 -3.43 9.31
N ASP A 224 -19.60 -2.75 10.36
CA ASP A 224 -20.40 -1.84 11.18
C ASP A 224 -20.88 -0.61 10.38
N MET A 225 -20.15 -0.21 9.34
CA MET A 225 -20.56 0.87 8.44
C MET A 225 -21.70 0.48 7.49
N GLY A 226 -22.16 -0.77 7.50
CA GLY A 226 -23.36 -1.19 6.78
C GLY A 226 -23.15 -1.99 5.50
N ARG A 227 -21.97 -2.58 5.35
CA ARG A 227 -21.50 -3.30 4.17
C ARG A 227 -22.05 -4.75 4.08
N PRO A 228 -22.85 -5.12 3.07
CA PRO A 228 -23.17 -6.52 2.81
C PRO A 228 -22.09 -7.18 1.95
N PHE A 229 -21.30 -8.12 2.50
CA PHE A 229 -20.10 -8.66 1.80
C PHE A 229 -20.25 -10.03 1.12
N THR A 230 -20.39 -11.09 1.91
CA THR A 230 -20.45 -12.52 1.55
C THR A 230 -21.48 -12.86 0.47
N SER A 231 -21.09 -13.32 -0.72
CA SER A 231 -21.96 -13.56 -1.90
C SER A 231 -22.64 -14.97 -1.98
N HIS A 232 -22.88 -15.62 -0.83
CA HIS A 232 -23.65 -16.88 -0.60
C HIS A 232 -24.63 -16.66 0.60
N VAL A 233 -25.95 -17.10 0.74
CA VAL A 233 -26.80 -17.44 2.01
C VAL A 233 -27.69 -18.62 1.60
N ASP A 234 -27.95 -19.56 2.51
CA ASP A 234 -29.16 -20.39 2.48
C ASP A 234 -30.36 -19.49 2.81
N ALA A 235 -31.51 -19.65 2.15
CA ALA A 235 -32.66 -18.73 2.27
C ALA A 235 -33.42 -18.77 3.62
N ALA A 236 -32.71 -18.62 4.73
CA ALA A 236 -33.12 -19.11 6.05
C ALA A 236 -32.83 -18.17 7.23
N ALA A 237 -32.02 -17.10 7.06
CA ALA A 237 -31.87 -16.09 8.11
C ALA A 237 -33.10 -15.16 8.14
N PRO A 238 -33.75 -14.93 9.31
CA PRO A 238 -35.04 -14.25 9.37
C PRO A 238 -34.95 -12.73 9.17
N ALA A 239 -36.01 -12.15 8.59
CA ALA A 239 -36.07 -10.77 8.06
C ALA A 239 -36.12 -9.62 9.10
N GLY A 240 -35.30 -9.69 10.15
CA GLY A 240 -35.12 -8.64 11.16
C GLY A 240 -33.87 -7.78 10.93
N SER A 241 -33.45 -7.59 9.67
CA SER A 241 -32.14 -7.02 9.33
C SER A 241 -31.93 -5.61 9.88
N VAL A 242 -30.93 -5.46 10.75
CA VAL A 242 -30.53 -4.17 11.35
C VAL A 242 -30.11 -3.21 10.25
N LEU A 243 -30.74 -2.03 10.19
CA LEU A 243 -30.37 -0.98 9.22
C LEU A 243 -28.90 -0.55 9.42
N PRO A 244 -28.17 -0.29 8.31
CA PRO A 244 -26.77 0.12 8.35
C PRO A 244 -26.62 1.42 9.15
N LYS A 245 -25.70 1.44 10.12
CA LYS A 245 -25.53 2.59 11.00
C LYS A 245 -24.67 3.66 10.30
N ILE A 246 -25.35 4.71 9.89
CA ILE A 246 -24.76 5.86 9.22
C ILE A 246 -24.27 6.86 10.28
N TRP A 247 -23.02 7.34 10.21
CA TRP A 247 -22.51 8.26 11.22
C TRP A 247 -23.31 9.58 11.31
N ALA A 248 -23.43 10.06 12.54
CA ALA A 248 -24.07 11.33 12.87
C ALA A 248 -23.09 12.51 12.79
N CYS A 249 -21.78 12.26 12.72
CA CYS A 249 -20.70 13.25 12.74
C CYS A 249 -20.55 14.04 11.41
N ARG A 250 -21.68 14.51 10.87
CA ARG A 250 -21.88 15.22 9.59
C ARG A 250 -20.97 16.45 9.39
N ASN A 251 -20.41 16.98 10.48
CA ASN A 251 -19.63 18.21 10.54
C ASN A 251 -18.26 18.06 11.21
N ILE A 252 -17.71 16.83 11.35
CA ILE A 252 -16.33 16.68 11.85
C ILE A 252 -15.38 17.57 11.03
N ARG A 253 -14.37 18.13 11.70
CA ARG A 253 -13.28 18.84 11.02
C ARG A 253 -11.96 18.09 11.13
N THR A 254 -11.71 17.41 12.23
CA THR A 254 -10.59 16.49 12.46
C THR A 254 -11.17 15.13 12.83
N LEU A 255 -10.69 14.02 12.29
CA LEU A 255 -10.70 12.79 13.07
C LEU A 255 -9.37 12.08 12.85
N GLN A 256 -9.05 11.02 13.59
CA GLN A 256 -7.80 10.30 13.50
C GLN A 256 -8.06 8.87 14.01
N VAL A 257 -8.00 7.83 13.17
CA VAL A 257 -8.46 6.47 13.56
C VAL A 257 -7.92 5.38 12.63
N SER A 258 -7.70 4.14 13.01
CA SER A 258 -7.59 3.05 12.01
C SER A 258 -8.97 2.75 11.40
N PHE A 259 -9.09 2.05 10.28
CA PHE A 259 -10.26 1.22 10.02
C PHE A 259 -9.83 -0.22 10.01
N TYR A 260 -10.79 -1.04 10.37
CA TYR A 260 -10.64 -2.42 10.74
C TYR A 260 -11.77 -3.17 10.04
N THR A 261 -11.75 -4.49 10.02
CA THR A 261 -12.74 -5.32 9.33
C THR A 261 -12.99 -6.64 10.17
N ARG A 262 -13.97 -7.54 9.89
CA ARG A 262 -14.33 -8.77 10.70
C ARG A 262 -14.17 -10.26 10.17
N HIS A 263 -13.95 -10.62 8.88
CA HIS A 263 -13.86 -12.04 8.35
C HIS A 263 -12.41 -12.46 7.94
N SER A 264 -12.02 -13.42 7.06
CA SER A 264 -10.66 -13.40 6.41
C SER A 264 -10.71 -13.79 4.95
N PHE A 265 -9.63 -13.39 4.29
CA PHE A 265 -9.38 -13.50 2.90
C PHE A 265 -8.35 -14.59 2.57
N ASP A 266 -7.49 -15.05 3.49
CA ASP A 266 -6.39 -16.00 3.27
C ASP A 266 -6.87 -17.38 2.73
N SER A 267 -8.12 -17.56 2.32
CA SER A 267 -8.68 -18.85 1.90
C SER A 267 -7.89 -19.53 0.79
N PRO A 268 -7.70 -20.88 0.82
CA PRO A 268 -6.70 -21.60 0.02
C PRO A 268 -6.68 -21.50 -1.51
N ASP A 269 -7.40 -20.58 -2.16
CA ASP A 269 -7.35 -20.34 -3.59
C ASP A 269 -6.82 -18.93 -3.76
N GLY A 270 -5.56 -18.76 -3.32
CA GLY A 270 -4.65 -17.61 -3.36
C GLY A 270 -4.40 -16.92 -4.69
N GLY A 271 -5.43 -16.87 -5.50
CA GLY A 271 -5.71 -15.78 -6.39
C GLY A 271 -6.81 -15.01 -5.68
N ARG A 272 -6.63 -13.74 -5.40
CA ARG A 272 -5.66 -12.81 -6.00
C ARG A 272 -5.80 -11.48 -5.23
N GLY A 273 -5.31 -10.34 -5.75
CA GLY A 273 -5.54 -8.96 -5.27
C GLY A 273 -6.90 -8.18 -5.44
N ASP A 274 -8.05 -8.48 -4.76
CA ASP A 274 -9.31 -7.64 -4.70
C ASP A 274 -10.11 -7.34 -3.34
N SER A 275 -9.58 -7.17 -2.11
CA SER A 275 -10.28 -7.08 -0.77
C SER A 275 -9.89 -5.81 -0.02
N GLY A 276 -8.59 -5.53 -0.12
CA GLY A 276 -8.05 -4.25 -0.47
C GLY A 276 -8.75 -3.55 -1.67
N ALA A 277 -9.62 -4.29 -2.35
CA ALA A 277 -10.56 -3.93 -3.37
C ALA A 277 -12.00 -4.47 -3.13
N ALA A 278 -12.31 -5.02 -1.95
CA ALA A 278 -13.57 -5.63 -1.50
C ALA A 278 -13.66 -5.77 0.05
N VAL A 279 -13.64 -4.66 0.80
CA VAL A 279 -14.31 -4.48 2.12
C VAL A 279 -14.87 -3.06 2.30
N CYS A 280 -14.20 -2.03 1.77
CA CYS A 280 -14.65 -0.62 1.79
C CYS A 280 -13.92 0.23 0.71
N ARG A 281 -14.34 0.88 -0.43
CA ARG A 281 -15.52 1.49 -1.18
C ARG A 281 -16.62 2.07 -0.33
N TRP A 282 -16.87 1.25 0.64
CA TRP A 282 -17.58 1.63 1.81
C TRP A 282 -16.86 2.78 2.47
N ILE A 283 -15.81 2.59 3.30
CA ILE A 283 -15.38 3.63 4.26
C ILE A 283 -15.42 5.01 3.69
N PHE A 284 -14.74 5.27 2.57
CA PHE A 284 -14.68 6.54 1.86
C PHE A 284 -15.65 6.92 0.75
N GLY A 285 -16.51 6.02 0.29
CA GLY A 285 -17.63 6.37 -0.55
C GLY A 285 -18.92 6.53 0.24
N TYR A 286 -19.08 5.69 1.25
CA TYR A 286 -19.84 6.04 2.44
C TYR A 286 -19.30 7.36 2.98
N ILE A 287 -17.96 7.50 3.12
CA ILE A 287 -17.28 8.80 3.23
C ILE A 287 -17.41 9.68 1.99
N SER A 288 -18.40 9.44 1.14
CA SER A 288 -18.82 10.40 0.14
C SER A 288 -20.29 10.74 -0.03
N ARG A 289 -21.10 10.33 0.95
CA ARG A 289 -22.36 11.04 1.30
C ARG A 289 -22.43 11.43 2.76
N VAL A 290 -21.83 10.62 3.61
CA VAL A 290 -22.18 10.60 5.02
C VAL A 290 -21.70 11.87 5.77
N CYS A 291 -20.79 12.76 5.33
CA CYS A 291 -20.48 14.04 6.05
C CYS A 291 -19.79 15.10 5.14
N PRO A 292 -20.57 15.97 4.50
CA PRO A 292 -20.07 16.88 3.47
C PRO A 292 -19.48 18.19 3.97
N GLN A 293 -18.91 18.18 5.16
CA GLN A 293 -18.28 19.34 5.77
C GLN A 293 -16.88 19.04 6.26
N LEU A 294 -16.35 17.87 5.91
CA LEU A 294 -15.04 17.54 6.39
C LEU A 294 -14.01 18.52 5.91
N ARG A 295 -13.07 18.74 6.82
CA ARG A 295 -11.86 19.46 6.55
C ARG A 295 -10.62 18.57 6.60
N HIS A 296 -10.40 17.79 7.64
CA HIS A 296 -9.45 16.69 7.71
C HIS A 296 -10.02 15.50 8.49
N LEU A 297 -10.51 14.51 7.76
CA LEU A 297 -10.41 13.09 8.07
C LEU A 297 -8.97 12.88 8.68
N ASN A 298 -8.64 11.68 9.16
CA ASN A 298 -7.32 11.08 9.19
C ASN A 298 -7.45 9.58 9.52
N ILE A 299 -7.30 8.63 8.59
CA ILE A 299 -7.15 7.23 9.00
C ILE A 299 -5.69 6.92 9.12
N ALA A 300 -5.33 6.31 10.24
CA ALA A 300 -4.01 5.78 10.42
C ALA A 300 -3.70 4.68 9.40
N ASN A 301 -4.63 3.77 9.18
CA ASN A 301 -4.33 2.36 9.07
C ASN A 301 -5.62 1.58 8.65
N ILE A 302 -5.68 0.76 7.59
CA ILE A 302 -6.84 -0.12 7.23
C ILE A 302 -6.54 -1.62 7.16
N GLU A 303 -7.18 -2.50 7.97
CA GLU A 303 -6.48 -3.74 8.41
C GLU A 303 -7.33 -5.11 8.46
N SER A 304 -6.70 -6.32 8.26
CA SER A 304 -7.04 -7.80 8.39
C SER A 304 -6.29 -8.85 9.36
N MET A 305 -6.58 -8.95 10.66
CA MET A 305 -5.90 -9.72 11.71
C MET A 305 -6.22 -11.16 11.43
N GLU A 306 -5.32 -11.99 10.92
CA GLU A 306 -5.24 -13.26 11.64
C GLU A 306 -4.65 -12.95 13.02
N PHE A 307 -5.50 -13.10 14.01
CA PHE A 307 -5.05 -13.70 15.25
C PHE A 307 -4.37 -15.04 14.88
N ASP A 308 -3.43 -15.51 15.71
CA ASP A 308 -3.04 -16.93 15.74
C ASP A 308 -3.45 -17.49 17.11
N SER A 309 -3.68 -18.79 17.17
CA SER A 309 -3.83 -19.65 18.36
C SER A 309 -2.84 -19.37 19.51
N LYS A 310 -1.76 -18.62 19.25
CA LYS A 310 -0.71 -18.18 20.20
C LYS A 310 -0.82 -16.73 20.66
N LEU A 311 -1.96 -16.04 20.43
CA LEU A 311 -2.22 -14.66 20.87
C LEU A 311 -1.20 -13.62 20.34
N SER A 312 -0.54 -13.92 19.22
CA SER A 312 0.44 -13.03 18.59
C SER A 312 -0.18 -12.42 17.34
N TYR A 313 -0.44 -11.11 17.37
CA TYR A 313 -0.96 -10.40 16.20
C TYR A 313 0.07 -10.39 15.06
N LYS A 314 -0.12 -11.34 14.14
CA LYS A 314 0.29 -11.29 12.74
C LYS A 314 -0.99 -11.23 11.90
N GLY A 315 -1.77 -10.17 12.08
CA GLY A 315 -2.37 -9.67 10.86
C GLY A 315 -1.27 -9.40 9.86
N LYS A 316 -1.65 -9.41 8.60
CA LYS A 316 -0.81 -8.87 7.54
C LYS A 316 -0.65 -7.30 7.93
N MET A 317 0.11 -6.37 7.33
CA MET A 317 -0.41 -4.99 7.00
C MET A 317 0.20 -4.39 5.69
N TYR A 318 -0.51 -3.50 4.99
CA TYR A 318 -0.68 -3.38 3.52
C TYR A 318 0.39 -2.68 2.66
N PRO A 319 0.53 -3.15 1.42
CA PRO A 319 0.62 -2.31 0.23
C PRO A 319 -0.73 -2.13 -0.44
N GLY A 320 -1.60 -1.20 -0.04
CA GLY A 320 -1.40 -0.05 0.81
C GLY A 320 -1.95 1.29 0.29
N CYS A 321 -3.29 1.44 0.16
CA CYS A 321 -4.09 2.47 -0.56
C CYS A 321 -4.74 2.27 -2.03
N MET A 322 -4.12 2.03 -3.21
CA MET A 322 -4.66 2.25 -4.61
C MET A 322 -3.99 1.37 -5.80
N ALA A 323 -4.33 0.72 -6.99
CA ALA A 323 -5.32 -0.07 -7.95
C ALA A 323 -6.69 0.19 -8.90
N LEU A 324 -7.69 1.09 -9.25
CA LEU A 324 -8.50 2.43 -9.15
C LEU A 324 -9.95 2.21 -9.06
N GLU A 325 -10.37 1.02 -9.31
CA GLU A 325 -11.70 0.64 -9.01
C GLU A 325 -12.10 0.86 -7.52
N SER A 326 -11.35 1.63 -6.71
CA SER A 326 -11.38 1.71 -5.27
C SER A 326 -12.06 2.96 -4.75
N GLY A 327 -11.47 4.13 -5.02
CA GLY A 327 -12.13 5.30 -4.53
C GLY A 327 -11.78 6.77 -4.84
N PHE A 328 -10.70 7.40 -4.37
CA PHE A 328 -10.27 8.83 -4.48
C PHE A 328 -10.91 9.78 -5.50
N CYS A 329 -11.41 9.37 -6.67
CA CYS A 329 -12.25 10.28 -7.45
C CYS A 329 -13.68 10.42 -6.94
N LEU A 330 -14.08 9.54 -6.07
CA LEU A 330 -15.25 9.65 -5.25
C LEU A 330 -14.89 10.08 -3.83
N LEU A 331 -13.62 10.39 -3.58
CA LEU A 331 -13.26 11.62 -2.90
C LEU A 331 -12.67 12.65 -3.85
N ALA A 332 -13.08 12.70 -5.13
CA ALA A 332 -13.05 13.96 -5.85
C ALA A 332 -14.20 14.84 -5.33
N ARG A 333 -14.48 14.79 -4.02
CA ARG A 333 -15.84 14.83 -3.46
C ARG A 333 -16.08 15.86 -2.34
N LEU A 334 -15.14 16.77 -2.00
CA LEU A 334 -15.41 17.87 -1.02
C LEU A 334 -14.89 19.29 -1.33
N LYS A 335 -15.65 20.19 -1.97
CA LYS A 335 -15.25 21.61 -2.19
C LYS A 335 -14.69 22.44 -1.02
N GLU A 336 -14.89 22.00 0.23
CA GLU A 336 -14.21 22.49 1.45
C GLU A 336 -13.48 21.41 2.26
N LEU A 337 -13.04 20.33 1.66
CA LEU A 337 -11.99 19.56 2.28
C LEU A 337 -10.78 20.45 2.47
N LYS A 338 -10.02 20.19 3.53
CA LYS A 338 -9.19 21.17 4.19
C LYS A 338 -7.91 20.63 4.96
N TRP A 339 -7.48 19.34 4.91
CA TRP A 339 -6.11 18.64 4.77
C TRP A 339 -6.33 17.12 4.68
N ILE A 340 -5.25 16.29 4.56
CA ILE A 340 -5.20 14.85 4.21
C ILE A 340 -4.40 13.90 5.18
N ARG A 341 -4.60 12.54 5.15
CA ARG A 341 -4.04 11.38 5.98
C ARG A 341 -4.65 9.98 5.77
N LEU A 342 -3.94 9.04 5.16
CA LEU A 342 -4.30 7.62 4.99
C LEU A 342 -3.22 6.70 5.65
N GLY A 343 -3.05 5.41 5.32
CA GLY A 343 -1.87 4.63 5.75
C GLY A 343 -2.00 3.11 5.86
N THR A 344 -0.90 2.39 5.58
CA THR A 344 -0.82 0.93 5.26
C THR A 344 0.61 0.30 5.47
N PHE A 345 0.90 -1.02 5.76
CA PHE A 345 2.10 -1.62 6.50
C PHE A 345 3.14 -2.69 5.97
N ASP A 346 3.33 -3.13 4.70
CA ASP A 346 4.44 -4.10 4.44
C ASP A 346 5.04 -4.13 3.02
N ALA A 347 4.47 -4.92 2.09
CA ALA A 347 4.97 -5.12 0.73
C ALA A 347 4.65 -3.91 -0.20
N ASP A 348 4.44 -4.07 -1.52
CA ASP A 348 4.68 -2.99 -2.51
C ASP A 348 3.54 -2.63 -3.48
N LEU A 349 3.64 -1.41 -4.03
CA LEU A 349 2.58 -0.80 -4.83
C LEU A 349 3.03 -0.69 -6.27
N ASP A 350 2.51 -1.58 -7.09
CA ASP A 350 2.83 -1.60 -8.50
C ASP A 350 1.93 -0.63 -9.24
N VAL A 351 2.47 0.46 -9.82
CA VAL A 351 1.72 1.60 -10.40
C VAL A 351 2.27 2.00 -11.76
N LYS A 352 1.39 2.34 -12.70
CA LYS A 352 1.73 2.98 -13.98
C LYS A 352 1.75 4.51 -13.84
N SER A 353 1.99 5.19 -14.97
CA SER A 353 1.43 6.54 -15.17
C SER A 353 -0.02 6.54 -14.76
N ALA A 354 -0.70 5.56 -15.37
CA ALA A 354 -2.03 5.62 -15.88
C ALA A 354 -3.09 5.51 -14.79
N ASP A 355 -2.68 5.80 -13.59
CA ASP A 355 -3.50 5.78 -12.42
C ASP A 355 -3.60 7.21 -11.89
N VAL A 356 -2.62 8.05 -12.09
CA VAL A 356 -2.44 9.12 -11.14
C VAL A 356 -2.26 10.47 -11.81
N SER A 357 -2.59 10.56 -13.10
CA SER A 357 -2.68 11.84 -13.82
C SER A 357 -3.97 12.60 -13.65
N TRP A 358 -5.10 11.93 -13.40
CA TRP A 358 -6.46 12.41 -13.64
C TRP A 358 -6.81 13.79 -13.15
N MET A 359 -6.11 14.35 -12.17
CA MET A 359 -6.19 15.75 -11.83
C MET A 359 -4.98 16.66 -12.16
N LEU A 360 -4.44 16.56 -13.37
CA LEU A 360 -3.47 17.51 -14.00
C LEU A 360 -3.80 19.00 -14.00
N LEU A 361 -3.28 19.76 -14.97
CA LEU A 361 -3.65 21.09 -15.38
C LEU A 361 -3.99 21.26 -16.87
N ALA A 362 -4.59 22.40 -17.23
CA ALA A 362 -5.28 22.59 -18.52
C ALA A 362 -4.33 22.82 -19.70
N ASP A 363 -3.19 23.50 -19.49
CA ASP A 363 -2.16 23.65 -20.50
C ASP A 363 -1.34 22.34 -20.70
N GLU A 364 -1.73 21.25 -20.03
CA GLU A 364 -1.05 19.94 -20.04
C GLU A 364 -1.94 18.81 -20.54
N MET A 365 -3.23 18.86 -20.22
CA MET A 365 -4.16 17.82 -20.56
C MET A 365 -4.51 17.86 -22.08
N ASN A 366 -3.66 17.21 -22.91
CA ASN A 366 -3.73 16.81 -24.35
C ASN A 366 -4.39 15.43 -24.74
N GLU A 367 -5.15 15.41 -25.84
CA GLU A 367 -5.96 14.26 -26.33
C GLU A 367 -5.31 12.85 -26.35
N THR A 368 -3.99 12.70 -26.45
CA THR A 368 -3.35 11.36 -26.35
C THR A 368 -3.74 10.68 -25.06
N ARG A 369 -3.55 11.31 -23.90
CA ARG A 369 -4.08 10.81 -22.64
C ARG A 369 -5.56 11.25 -22.44
N ARG A 370 -6.35 11.37 -23.52
CA ARG A 370 -7.83 11.39 -23.56
C ARG A 370 -8.36 10.13 -24.18
N VAL A 371 -7.58 9.60 -25.14
CA VAL A 371 -7.79 8.37 -25.94
C VAL A 371 -6.99 7.19 -25.44
N GLU A 372 -5.73 7.32 -25.05
CA GLU A 372 -5.25 6.65 -23.84
C GLU A 372 -5.77 7.38 -22.56
N ARG A 373 -6.84 8.22 -22.62
CA ARG A 373 -7.96 8.21 -21.63
C ARG A 373 -9.18 7.31 -21.90
N GLN A 374 -9.25 6.71 -23.07
CA GLN A 374 -10.50 6.10 -23.55
C GLN A 374 -10.22 4.81 -24.36
N GLN A 375 -9.07 4.22 -24.08
CA GLN A 375 -8.72 2.87 -24.49
C GLN A 375 -9.09 1.89 -23.40
N VAL A 376 -9.35 2.38 -22.19
CA VAL A 376 -9.34 1.58 -20.99
C VAL A 376 -10.64 1.83 -20.18
N VAL A 377 -11.84 1.70 -20.81
CA VAL A 377 -13.12 1.25 -20.14
C VAL A 377 -14.18 0.25 -20.84
N ASN A 378 -13.99 -1.01 -21.41
CA ASN A 378 -14.92 -1.87 -22.32
C ASN A 378 -15.30 -3.24 -21.82
N ALA A 379 -14.53 -4.30 -22.09
CA ALA A 379 -13.08 -4.51 -22.09
C ALA A 379 -12.37 -4.07 -20.85
N TRP A 380 -13.05 -3.31 -20.01
CA TRP A 380 -13.11 -3.79 -18.67
C TRP A 380 -14.00 -4.93 -18.57
N THR A 381 -13.84 -5.55 -17.43
CA THR A 381 -14.59 -6.67 -17.13
C THR A 381 -15.98 -6.21 -16.70
N PHE A 382 -16.62 -5.31 -17.49
CA PHE A 382 -18.06 -5.00 -17.61
C PHE A 382 -18.77 -6.31 -17.35
N GLU A 383 -18.98 -6.60 -16.06
CA GLU A 383 -19.62 -7.74 -15.39
C GLU A 383 -21.13 -7.70 -15.74
N GLN A 384 -21.35 -7.51 -17.04
CA GLN A 384 -22.49 -7.59 -17.94
C GLN A 384 -23.02 -9.00 -17.89
N GLY A 385 -23.45 -9.41 -16.71
CA GLY A 385 -24.06 -10.70 -16.62
C GLY A 385 -25.38 -10.61 -17.31
N ALA A 386 -25.53 -11.43 -18.34
CA ALA A 386 -25.82 -12.83 -18.05
C ALA A 386 -26.73 -13.13 -16.81
N GLY A 387 -27.58 -12.20 -16.40
CA GLY A 387 -28.62 -12.37 -15.39
C GLY A 387 -29.96 -11.59 -15.51
N SER A 388 -30.41 -11.01 -16.66
CA SER A 388 -31.60 -10.13 -16.95
C SER A 388 -32.99 -10.45 -16.36
N GLY A 389 -33.08 -10.98 -15.15
CA GLY A 389 -34.26 -10.98 -14.30
C GLY A 389 -34.67 -9.58 -13.85
N GLU A 390 -34.76 -8.61 -14.78
CA GLU A 390 -35.22 -7.27 -14.48
C GLU A 390 -36.75 -7.16 -14.59
N SER A 391 -37.44 -7.22 -13.43
CA SER A 391 -38.84 -6.88 -13.20
C SER A 391 -39.01 -5.65 -12.25
N GLN A 392 -39.44 -4.49 -12.78
CA GLN A 392 -39.05 -3.18 -12.23
C GLN A 392 -39.81 -2.67 -10.97
N PRO A 393 -39.12 -2.38 -9.84
CA PRO A 393 -39.75 -1.90 -8.61
C PRO A 393 -39.99 -0.39 -8.62
N SER A 394 -41.22 0.02 -8.26
CA SER A 394 -41.65 1.41 -8.23
C SER A 394 -41.88 1.91 -6.79
N GLY A 395 -40.83 2.46 -6.17
CA GLY A 395 -40.88 3.05 -4.83
C GLY A 395 -39.96 4.27 -4.73
N ARG A 396 -40.41 5.36 -4.08
CA ARG A 396 -39.87 6.72 -4.33
C ARG A 396 -39.40 7.53 -3.10
N GLY A 397 -39.33 6.91 -1.92
CA GLY A 397 -38.98 7.60 -0.65
C GLY A 397 -37.64 7.15 -0.08
N VAL A 398 -37.57 5.93 0.46
CA VAL A 398 -36.31 5.32 0.94
C VAL A 398 -35.29 5.25 -0.21
N ALA A 399 -35.77 5.07 -1.44
CA ALA A 399 -35.03 5.08 -2.70
C ALA A 399 -34.10 6.29 -2.94
N GLU A 400 -34.17 7.39 -2.19
CA GLU A 400 -33.21 8.49 -2.32
C GLU A 400 -31.96 8.28 -1.45
N HIS A 401 -32.12 7.89 -0.18
CA HIS A 401 -30.98 7.41 0.63
C HIS A 401 -30.47 6.06 0.11
N ASP A 402 -31.37 5.19 -0.35
CA ASP A 402 -30.96 3.97 -1.02
C ASP A 402 -30.30 4.27 -2.36
N THR A 403 -30.77 5.10 -3.30
CA THR A 403 -29.90 5.43 -4.46
C THR A 403 -28.60 6.09 -4.02
N LEU A 404 -28.59 6.88 -2.93
CA LEU A 404 -27.38 7.35 -2.24
C LEU A 404 -26.49 6.23 -1.64
N LEU A 405 -26.97 5.00 -1.38
CA LEU A 405 -26.17 3.83 -0.94
C LEU A 405 -26.23 2.55 -1.84
N ARG A 406 -27.05 2.51 -2.90
CA ARG A 406 -27.63 1.29 -3.50
C ARG A 406 -26.62 0.34 -4.07
N HIS A 407 -25.48 0.89 -4.42
CA HIS A 407 -24.44 0.13 -5.04
C HIS A 407 -23.05 0.60 -4.62
N ILE A 408 -22.87 1.11 -3.37
CA ILE A 408 -21.60 1.64 -2.79
C ILE A 408 -20.38 0.79 -3.29
N GLY A 409 -19.76 1.10 -4.46
CA GLY A 409 -19.31 -0.02 -5.35
C GLY A 409 -19.04 0.08 -6.91
N THR A 410 -20.05 0.11 -7.83
CA THR A 410 -20.11 -0.40 -9.28
C THR A 410 -19.37 0.21 -10.59
N LEU A 411 -19.49 -0.30 -11.87
CA LEU A 411 -19.14 0.36 -13.19
C LEU A 411 -20.32 1.15 -13.75
N LEU A 412 -21.36 1.26 -12.95
CA LEU A 412 -22.12 2.47 -12.91
C LEU A 412 -21.42 3.43 -11.90
N ASP A 413 -20.57 3.02 -10.95
CA ASP A 413 -19.97 3.86 -9.89
C ASP A 413 -18.71 4.60 -10.24
N VAL A 414 -17.69 3.81 -10.48
CA VAL A 414 -16.44 4.17 -11.09
C VAL A 414 -16.69 4.36 -12.62
N LYS A 415 -17.98 4.24 -13.07
CA LYS A 415 -18.47 4.57 -14.42
C LYS A 415 -20.02 4.93 -14.66
N THR A 416 -20.65 5.97 -14.00
CA THR A 416 -21.85 6.96 -14.36
C THR A 416 -21.83 8.65 -14.55
N MET A 417 -20.83 9.54 -15.00
CA MET A 417 -19.86 10.73 -14.60
C MET A 417 -18.21 10.90 -14.75
N ILE A 418 -17.19 9.97 -14.72
CA ILE A 418 -15.71 10.19 -14.74
C ILE A 418 -15.43 10.92 -16.02
N ASP A 419 -16.08 10.40 -17.04
CA ASP A 419 -15.99 10.86 -18.37
C ASP A 419 -16.59 12.26 -18.57
N GLU A 420 -17.10 12.95 -17.52
CA GLU A 420 -17.37 14.41 -17.53
C GLU A 420 -16.03 15.12 -17.69
N MET A 421 -14.98 14.46 -17.22
CA MET A 421 -13.60 14.85 -17.45
C MET A 421 -13.10 14.57 -18.84
N ASN A 422 -13.86 13.91 -19.72
CA ASN A 422 -13.71 14.14 -21.15
C ASN A 422 -14.93 14.84 -21.80
N ALA A 423 -16.13 14.84 -21.20
CA ALA A 423 -17.33 15.44 -21.76
C ALA A 423 -17.31 16.97 -21.63
N VAL A 424 -16.47 17.48 -20.73
CA VAL A 424 -16.22 18.90 -20.51
C VAL A 424 -14.72 19.17 -20.74
N GLU A 425 -14.40 20.31 -21.35
CA GLU A 425 -13.07 20.60 -21.94
C GLU A 425 -12.18 21.56 -21.13
N ASN A 426 -12.71 22.15 -20.08
CA ASN A 426 -11.93 22.52 -18.90
C ASN A 426 -12.68 21.88 -17.76
N PHE A 427 -12.28 20.65 -17.45
CA PHE A 427 -12.97 19.84 -16.50
C PHE A 427 -12.03 19.28 -15.48
N GLU A 428 -12.62 19.11 -14.32
CA GLU A 428 -12.33 20.11 -13.35
C GLU A 428 -12.27 19.44 -11.92
N CYS A 429 -11.49 18.42 -11.56
CA CYS A 429 -11.21 18.22 -10.11
C CYS A 429 -10.53 19.41 -9.35
N TRP A 430 -11.34 20.12 -8.50
CA TRP A 430 -11.13 20.47 -7.04
C TRP A 430 -10.98 21.98 -6.77
N PRO A 431 -11.74 22.69 -5.88
CA PRO A 431 -11.61 24.16 -5.74
C PRO A 431 -10.59 24.57 -4.70
N SER A 432 -10.88 24.34 -3.43
CA SER A 432 -9.98 24.65 -2.33
C SER A 432 -8.80 23.68 -2.40
N LEU A 433 -7.55 24.02 -2.78
CA LEU A 433 -6.38 23.19 -2.34
C LEU A 433 -5.04 23.97 -2.06
N ARG A 434 -4.02 24.04 -1.12
CA ARG A 434 -3.48 23.78 0.32
C ARG A 434 -2.72 22.41 0.61
N GLY A 435 -2.99 21.24 0.02
CA GLY A 435 -2.01 20.10 0.00
C GLY A 435 -2.35 18.77 0.70
N ILE A 436 -1.39 17.82 0.75
CA ILE A 436 -1.57 16.35 0.99
C ILE A 436 -0.20 15.61 1.35
N THR A 437 -0.05 14.46 2.06
CA THR A 437 1.21 14.04 2.85
C THR A 437 1.65 12.48 3.01
N ILE A 438 2.76 11.81 2.53
CA ILE A 438 2.69 10.38 1.98
C ILE A 438 3.81 9.12 2.10
N CYS A 439 4.28 8.36 3.13
CA CYS A 439 5.24 7.17 3.11
C CYS A 439 5.37 6.30 4.43
N ARG A 440 6.31 5.31 4.52
CA ARG A 440 6.66 4.05 5.30
C ARG A 440 7.09 4.05 6.81
N GLN A 441 6.49 4.84 7.69
CA GLN A 441 6.95 5.25 9.05
C GLN A 441 8.32 6.02 9.13
N GLY A 442 8.35 7.32 9.51
CA GLY A 442 9.39 8.37 9.26
C GLY A 442 9.46 9.42 8.06
N GLY A 443 8.39 9.96 7.40
CA GLY A 443 8.26 10.76 6.17
C GLY A 443 7.44 12.09 6.08
N CYS A 444 7.60 12.95 5.05
CA CYS A 444 6.99 14.27 4.74
C CYS A 444 7.12 14.53 3.19
N GLY A 445 6.15 14.84 2.31
CA GLY A 445 4.68 14.72 2.19
C GLY A 445 4.08 15.93 1.45
N GLN A 446 3.51 15.83 0.21
CA GLN A 446 3.58 16.95 -0.77
C GLN A 446 2.35 17.72 -1.36
N ASP A 447 2.54 18.43 -2.47
CA ASP A 447 1.82 19.64 -2.94
C ASP A 447 1.59 19.49 -4.42
N ARG A 448 0.48 20.05 -4.89
CA ARG A 448 -0.35 19.71 -6.04
C ARG A 448 0.35 19.61 -7.41
N LYS A 449 1.69 19.74 -7.54
CA LYS A 449 2.43 19.25 -8.73
C LYS A 449 3.45 18.13 -8.51
N HIS A 450 3.84 17.78 -7.29
CA HIS A 450 5.11 17.11 -7.04
C HIS A 450 5.23 15.59 -7.08
N GLU A 451 4.15 14.88 -6.83
CA GLU A 451 4.19 13.61 -6.11
C GLU A 451 3.71 12.37 -6.91
N VAL A 452 3.56 12.32 -8.25
CA VAL A 452 3.16 11.15 -9.14
C VAL A 452 4.45 10.94 -9.77
N ASP A 453 5.11 12.00 -10.23
CA ASP A 453 6.41 12.21 -10.77
C ASP A 453 7.23 10.93 -10.55
N ARG A 454 7.26 10.35 -9.35
CA ARG A 454 7.72 8.99 -9.09
C ARG A 454 6.69 7.81 -9.05
N LEU A 455 5.87 7.57 -10.09
CA LEU A 455 5.09 6.35 -10.25
C LEU A 455 5.12 5.85 -11.69
N VAL A 456 5.18 6.69 -12.74
CA VAL A 456 5.54 6.25 -14.12
C VAL A 456 6.94 5.62 -14.19
N GLN A 457 7.94 6.45 -13.90
CA GLN A 457 9.40 6.26 -14.01
C GLN A 457 10.08 5.14 -13.14
N GLU A 458 9.41 4.05 -12.68
CA GLU A 458 10.06 2.85 -12.05
C GLU A 458 9.77 1.51 -12.76
N ALA A 459 9.41 1.45 -14.04
CA ALA A 459 8.77 0.26 -14.63
C ALA A 459 9.57 -0.74 -15.54
N ALA A 460 10.89 -0.67 -15.80
CA ALA A 460 11.41 -1.03 -17.16
C ALA A 460 12.49 -2.14 -17.51
N GLN A 461 13.33 -2.75 -16.64
CA GLN A 461 14.70 -3.23 -17.06
C GLN A 461 15.13 -4.71 -16.79
N SER A 462 16.21 -5.20 -17.48
CA SER A 462 17.18 -6.31 -17.14
C SER A 462 17.90 -6.97 -18.38
N SER A 463 19.07 -7.65 -18.20
CA SER A 463 19.72 -8.77 -18.99
C SER A 463 20.46 -8.63 -20.39
N ALA A 464 21.76 -9.05 -20.50
CA ALA A 464 22.48 -9.76 -21.64
C ALA A 464 24.01 -9.41 -21.97
N PRO A 465 24.74 -10.26 -22.76
CA PRO A 465 26.06 -9.97 -23.46
C PRO A 465 26.20 -10.59 -24.91
N SER A 466 27.17 -10.40 -25.84
CA SER A 466 28.37 -9.54 -26.16
C SER A 466 28.88 -9.81 -27.63
N SER A 467 30.00 -9.25 -28.18
CA SER A 467 30.39 -9.45 -29.64
C SER A 467 31.89 -9.34 -30.12
N VAL A 468 32.21 -9.89 -31.33
CA VAL A 468 33.53 -9.91 -32.07
C VAL A 468 33.55 -8.91 -33.27
N THR A 469 34.70 -8.67 -33.92
CA THR A 469 35.01 -7.59 -34.91
C THR A 469 36.10 -7.99 -35.94
N PRO A 470 36.47 -7.19 -36.97
CA PRO A 470 35.74 -6.15 -37.74
C PRO A 470 35.95 -6.21 -39.29
N ALA A 471 35.25 -5.35 -40.05
CA ALA A 471 35.70 -4.88 -41.37
C ALA A 471 35.25 -3.41 -41.62
N LYS A 472 36.12 -2.57 -42.22
CA LYS A 472 35.81 -1.15 -42.45
C LYS A 472 35.11 -0.91 -43.79
N THR A 473 33.94 -0.27 -43.74
CA THR A 473 33.24 0.31 -44.91
C THR A 473 32.89 1.77 -44.64
N SER A 474 32.27 2.46 -45.60
CA SER A 474 31.91 3.88 -45.52
C SER A 474 31.01 4.19 -44.32
N ARG A 475 31.30 5.27 -43.59
CA ARG A 475 30.54 5.71 -42.41
C ARG A 475 29.10 6.10 -42.76
N SER A 476 28.18 5.13 -42.69
CA SER A 476 26.74 5.33 -42.55
C SER A 476 26.44 6.28 -41.37
N PRO A 477 25.32 7.03 -41.34
CA PRO A 477 24.91 7.85 -40.19
C PRO A 477 24.86 7.09 -38.85
N LEU A 478 24.67 5.76 -38.89
CA LEU A 478 24.77 4.89 -37.71
C LEU A 478 26.19 4.83 -37.09
N HIS A 479 27.21 5.39 -37.75
CA HIS A 479 28.56 5.57 -37.20
C HIS A 479 28.73 6.87 -36.39
N LEU A 480 27.66 7.66 -36.19
CA LEU A 480 27.62 8.80 -35.29
C LEU A 480 27.03 8.34 -33.94
N PRO A 481 27.84 8.27 -32.86
CA PRO A 481 27.37 7.84 -31.54
C PRO A 481 26.15 8.62 -31.04
N GLU A 482 26.08 9.92 -31.36
CA GLU A 482 25.05 10.85 -30.90
C GLU A 482 23.68 10.57 -31.54
N LEU A 483 23.67 10.12 -32.81
CA LEU A 483 22.43 9.73 -33.48
C LEU A 483 21.95 8.34 -33.03
N LEU A 484 22.87 7.41 -32.78
CA LEU A 484 22.53 6.14 -32.15
C LEU A 484 21.97 6.36 -30.74
N ASP A 485 22.60 7.20 -29.94
CA ASP A 485 22.18 7.48 -28.57
C ASP A 485 20.76 8.06 -28.53
N HIS A 486 20.49 9.05 -29.38
CA HIS A 486 19.16 9.60 -29.53
C HIS A 486 18.16 8.56 -30.05
N THR A 487 18.54 7.69 -30.98
CA THR A 487 17.68 6.59 -31.45
C THR A 487 17.35 5.62 -30.32
N PHE A 488 18.34 5.23 -29.50
CA PHE A 488 18.15 4.33 -28.37
C PHE A 488 17.33 4.98 -27.25
N SER A 489 17.28 6.32 -27.16
CA SER A 489 16.39 7.02 -26.23
C SER A 489 14.88 6.87 -26.49
N PHE A 490 14.50 6.26 -27.62
CA PHE A 490 13.11 5.89 -27.95
C PHE A 490 12.81 4.39 -27.81
N LEU A 491 13.78 3.58 -27.36
CA LEU A 491 13.63 2.14 -27.21
C LEU A 491 13.44 1.76 -25.75
N SER A 492 12.62 0.74 -25.48
CA SER A 492 12.47 0.22 -24.12
C SER A 492 13.79 -0.36 -23.62
N ASP A 493 14.03 -0.30 -22.30
CA ASP A 493 15.26 -0.84 -21.74
C ASP A 493 15.37 -2.37 -21.98
N TYR A 494 14.26 -3.09 -22.02
CA TYR A 494 14.22 -4.48 -22.51
C TYR A 494 14.84 -4.60 -23.91
N THR A 495 14.41 -3.77 -24.87
CA THR A 495 14.92 -3.77 -26.25
C THR A 495 16.39 -3.36 -26.31
N ILE A 496 16.79 -2.35 -25.53
CA ILE A 496 18.19 -1.92 -25.44
C ILE A 496 19.07 -3.10 -24.98
N THR A 497 18.64 -3.77 -23.92
CA THR A 497 19.47 -4.76 -23.22
C THR A 497 19.48 -6.13 -23.92
N HIS A 498 18.32 -6.62 -24.40
CA HIS A 498 18.22 -7.93 -25.07
C HIS A 498 18.50 -7.91 -26.58
N VAL A 499 18.37 -6.75 -27.25
CA VAL A 499 18.48 -6.68 -28.72
C VAL A 499 19.61 -5.75 -29.15
N ILE A 500 19.55 -4.46 -28.79
CA ILE A 500 20.41 -3.41 -29.36
C ILE A 500 21.89 -3.64 -29.06
N ILE A 501 22.25 -3.94 -27.82
CA ILE A 501 23.66 -4.16 -27.46
C ILE A 501 24.24 -5.46 -28.05
N LEU A 502 23.39 -6.37 -28.55
CA LEU A 502 23.82 -7.60 -29.22
C LEU A 502 24.06 -7.38 -30.73
N VAL A 503 23.60 -6.28 -31.33
CA VAL A 503 23.75 -6.00 -32.77
C VAL A 503 25.20 -5.80 -33.18
N CYS A 504 25.96 -4.94 -32.49
CA CYS A 504 27.39 -4.74 -32.74
C CYS A 504 28.09 -3.98 -31.60
N ARG A 505 29.43 -4.02 -31.55
CA ARG A 505 30.22 -3.29 -30.54
C ARG A 505 29.93 -1.79 -30.46
N GLN A 506 29.63 -1.11 -31.57
CA GLN A 506 29.30 0.33 -31.49
C GLN A 506 27.94 0.54 -30.81
N TRP A 507 26.96 -0.33 -31.06
CA TRP A 507 25.65 -0.28 -30.42
C TRP A 507 25.74 -0.69 -28.95
N PHE A 508 26.64 -1.62 -28.60
CA PHE A 508 27.06 -1.87 -27.22
C PHE A 508 27.64 -0.60 -26.58
N TYR A 509 28.71 -0.01 -27.12
CA TYR A 509 29.36 1.16 -26.52
C TYR A 509 28.47 2.41 -26.40
N VAL A 510 27.55 2.62 -27.34
CA VAL A 510 26.54 3.68 -27.22
C VAL A 510 25.46 3.28 -26.20
N GLY A 511 25.00 2.03 -26.21
CA GLY A 511 24.01 1.52 -25.27
C GLY A 511 24.53 1.34 -23.83
N GLN A 512 25.84 1.23 -23.58
CA GLN A 512 26.35 0.72 -22.30
C GLN A 512 26.12 1.63 -21.09
N HIS A 513 25.87 2.91 -21.32
CA HIS A 513 25.48 3.85 -20.26
C HIS A 513 23.96 3.91 -20.03
N ARG A 514 23.17 3.28 -20.93
CA ARG A 514 21.72 3.02 -20.85
C ARG A 514 21.41 1.59 -20.39
N LEU A 515 22.35 0.65 -20.54
CA LEU A 515 22.27 -0.69 -19.95
C LEU A 515 22.14 -0.56 -18.43
N VAL A 516 20.92 -0.73 -17.92
CA VAL A 516 20.73 -0.76 -16.48
C VAL A 516 21.10 -2.12 -15.94
N ARG A 517 22.13 -2.09 -15.10
CA ARG A 517 22.69 -3.23 -14.38
C ARG A 517 21.94 -3.34 -13.06
N GLU A 518 20.67 -3.73 -13.18
CA GLU A 518 19.78 -4.02 -12.06
C GLU A 518 20.37 -5.15 -11.21
N GLN A 519 20.61 -4.89 -9.93
CA GLN A 519 21.13 -5.87 -8.99
C GLN A 519 20.20 -6.02 -7.79
N VAL A 520 19.64 -7.22 -7.64
CA VAL A 520 18.76 -7.62 -6.54
C VAL A 520 19.58 -8.12 -5.36
N TRP A 521 19.48 -7.45 -4.21
CA TRP A 521 20.09 -7.81 -2.94
C TRP A 521 19.02 -8.23 -1.94
N GLU A 522 18.98 -9.49 -1.55
CA GLU A 522 18.05 -9.99 -0.51
C GLU A 522 18.81 -10.27 0.79
N THR A 523 18.24 -9.96 1.96
CA THR A 523 18.87 -10.30 3.26
C THR A 523 19.07 -11.81 3.46
N LYS A 524 18.30 -12.65 2.76
CA LYS A 524 18.38 -14.11 2.83
C LYS A 524 19.46 -14.74 1.93
N LEU A 525 20.22 -13.94 1.18
CA LEU A 525 21.36 -14.44 0.39
C LEU A 525 22.44 -15.02 1.30
N SER A 526 23.00 -16.18 0.94
CA SER A 526 24.19 -16.73 1.62
C SER A 526 25.37 -15.77 1.50
N GLN A 527 26.26 -15.74 2.50
CA GLN A 527 27.42 -14.83 2.51
C GLN A 527 28.20 -14.86 1.19
N SER A 528 28.47 -16.06 0.64
CA SER A 528 29.13 -16.24 -0.65
C SER A 528 28.44 -15.59 -1.86
N LYS A 529 27.11 -15.43 -1.83
CA LYS A 529 26.37 -14.64 -2.83
C LYS A 529 26.49 -13.15 -2.55
N GLN A 530 26.38 -12.74 -1.28
CA GLN A 530 26.55 -11.34 -0.87
C GLN A 530 27.95 -10.82 -1.24
N ASP A 531 29.00 -11.62 -1.03
CA ASP A 531 30.38 -11.28 -1.37
C ASP A 531 30.57 -11.05 -2.88
N VAL A 532 29.93 -11.87 -3.72
CA VAL A 532 29.90 -11.69 -5.18
C VAL A 532 29.12 -10.43 -5.56
N LEU A 533 27.94 -10.20 -4.97
CA LEU A 533 27.18 -8.98 -5.21
C LEU A 533 27.98 -7.73 -4.81
N LEU A 534 28.71 -7.76 -3.68
CA LEU A 534 29.58 -6.66 -3.23
C LEU A 534 30.73 -6.38 -4.21
N ALA A 535 31.30 -7.41 -4.83
CA ALA A 535 32.31 -7.25 -5.87
C ALA A 535 31.73 -6.58 -7.13
N ASP A 536 30.54 -6.99 -7.57
CA ASP A 536 29.88 -6.42 -8.75
C ASP A 536 29.19 -5.05 -8.49
N MET A 537 29.02 -4.62 -7.23
CA MET A 537 28.52 -3.27 -6.88
C MET A 537 29.29 -2.14 -7.57
N GLY A 538 30.56 -2.36 -7.96
CA GLY A 538 31.37 -1.45 -8.77
C GLY A 538 30.79 -1.10 -10.15
N ARG A 539 29.79 -1.85 -10.64
CA ARG A 539 29.14 -1.70 -11.95
C ARG A 539 27.66 -1.36 -11.91
N VAL A 540 27.02 -1.47 -10.74
CA VAL A 540 25.57 -1.31 -10.53
C VAL A 540 25.16 0.15 -10.66
N ASP A 541 24.14 0.43 -11.48
CA ASP A 541 23.46 1.72 -11.56
C ASP A 541 22.00 1.68 -11.08
N ARG A 542 21.33 0.52 -11.05
CA ARG A 542 20.12 0.25 -10.25
C ARG A 542 20.39 -0.82 -9.18
N LEU A 543 20.38 -0.45 -7.91
CA LEU A 543 20.38 -1.42 -6.80
C LEU A 543 18.95 -1.60 -6.30
N CYS A 544 18.47 -2.85 -6.18
CA CYS A 544 17.18 -3.18 -5.57
C CYS A 544 17.44 -4.01 -4.31
N TYR A 545 17.04 -3.53 -3.13
CA TYR A 545 17.36 -4.11 -1.83
C TYR A 545 16.12 -4.63 -1.11
N TYR A 546 16.09 -5.89 -0.68
CA TYR A 546 14.89 -6.60 -0.18
C TYR A 546 15.10 -7.14 1.24
N CYS A 547 14.52 -6.45 2.23
CA CYS A 547 14.67 -6.75 3.65
C CYS A 547 13.62 -7.76 4.16
N HIS A 548 13.96 -9.04 4.11
CA HIS A 548 13.07 -10.12 4.52
C HIS A 548 13.06 -10.34 6.04
N GLY A 549 11.91 -10.09 6.68
CA GLY A 549 11.62 -10.45 8.07
C GLY A 549 11.80 -9.33 9.10
N ARG A 550 11.06 -9.41 10.22
CA ARG A 550 10.88 -8.35 11.24
C ARG A 550 12.14 -7.95 12.05
N TYR A 551 13.30 -8.53 11.75
CA TYR A 551 14.56 -8.23 12.42
C TYR A 551 15.69 -8.19 11.38
N ASP A 552 16.03 -6.98 10.93
CA ASP A 552 17.28 -6.73 10.22
C ASP A 552 18.45 -7.29 11.05
N ASP A 553 19.35 -8.07 10.44
CA ASP A 553 20.70 -8.16 10.96
C ASP A 553 21.41 -6.82 10.64
N PRO A 554 21.82 -6.03 11.66
CA PRO A 554 22.45 -4.73 11.40
C PRO A 554 23.81 -4.86 10.69
N PHE A 555 24.45 -6.04 10.76
CA PHE A 555 25.76 -6.27 10.13
C PHE A 555 25.64 -6.39 8.60
N THR A 556 24.59 -7.04 8.06
CA THR A 556 24.38 -7.18 6.61
C THR A 556 24.16 -5.85 5.92
N LEU A 557 23.23 -5.02 6.43
CA LEU A 557 22.98 -3.66 5.92
C LEU A 557 24.23 -2.79 5.99
N LYS A 558 24.97 -2.86 7.10
CA LYS A 558 26.20 -2.10 7.29
C LYS A 558 27.28 -2.46 6.25
N GLY A 559 27.37 -3.71 5.80
CA GLY A 559 28.28 -4.12 4.73
C GLY A 559 27.98 -3.39 3.41
N LEU A 560 26.73 -3.53 2.93
CA LEU A 560 26.25 -2.88 1.70
C LEU A 560 26.40 -1.34 1.74
N TRP A 561 26.05 -0.72 2.87
CA TRP A 561 26.20 0.72 3.09
C TRP A 561 27.66 1.19 3.15
N THR A 562 28.57 0.36 3.67
CA THR A 562 30.00 0.68 3.67
C THR A 562 30.56 0.67 2.24
N ALA A 563 30.23 -0.37 1.44
CA ALA A 563 30.66 -0.48 0.05
C ALA A 563 30.14 0.70 -0.81
N LEU A 564 28.85 1.06 -0.70
CA LEU A 564 28.28 2.22 -1.39
C LEU A 564 28.92 3.55 -0.93
N GLY A 565 29.23 3.67 0.36
CA GLY A 565 29.95 4.81 0.92
C GLY A 565 31.38 4.95 0.39
N GLU A 566 32.09 3.83 0.21
CA GLU A 566 33.45 3.78 -0.34
C GLU A 566 33.48 4.11 -1.84
N ARG A 567 32.62 3.45 -2.62
CA ARG A 567 32.46 3.69 -4.05
C ARG A 567 32.17 5.16 -4.38
N SER A 568 31.32 5.80 -3.58
CA SER A 568 31.05 7.24 -3.73
C SER A 568 32.22 8.15 -3.38
N ARG A 569 33.11 7.74 -2.46
CA ARG A 569 34.35 8.46 -2.19
C ARG A 569 35.32 8.31 -3.37
N GLN A 570 35.39 7.12 -3.98
CA GLN A 570 36.17 6.87 -5.20
C GLN A 570 35.65 7.70 -6.38
N HIS A 571 34.35 7.64 -6.71
CA HIS A 571 33.78 8.44 -7.80
C HIS A 571 33.95 9.96 -7.57
N ARG A 572 33.79 10.47 -6.34
CA ARG A 572 34.04 11.91 -6.07
C ARG A 572 35.52 12.28 -6.16
N PHE A 573 36.43 11.37 -5.82
CA PHE A 573 37.85 11.57 -6.06
C PHE A 573 38.17 11.62 -7.57
N LEU A 574 37.58 10.71 -8.37
CA LEU A 574 37.74 10.67 -9.83
C LEU A 574 37.16 11.91 -10.53
N ASP A 575 35.95 12.36 -10.17
CA ASP A 575 35.35 13.60 -10.69
C ASP A 575 36.18 14.83 -10.29
N TRP A 576 36.69 14.90 -9.06
CA TRP A 576 37.61 15.96 -8.63
C TRP A 576 38.95 15.93 -9.39
N GLU A 577 39.54 14.74 -9.59
CA GLU A 577 40.76 14.52 -10.36
C GLU A 577 40.55 14.93 -11.83
N GLN A 578 39.44 14.54 -12.45
CA GLN A 578 39.10 14.88 -13.82
C GLN A 578 38.91 16.39 -13.98
N ARG A 579 38.20 17.06 -13.06
CA ARG A 579 38.09 18.53 -13.02
C ARG A 579 39.44 19.21 -12.79
N ARG A 580 40.30 18.66 -11.91
CA ARG A 580 41.67 19.15 -11.66
C ARG A 580 42.54 19.03 -12.91
N LEU A 581 42.39 17.94 -13.67
CA LEU A 581 43.07 17.73 -14.94
C LEU A 581 42.53 18.65 -16.04
N GLN A 582 41.21 18.87 -16.12
CA GLN A 582 40.60 19.86 -17.02
C GLN A 582 41.07 21.29 -16.71
N GLN A 583 41.14 21.68 -15.44
CA GLN A 583 41.69 22.97 -15.01
C GLN A 583 43.18 23.11 -15.35
N ARG A 584 43.99 22.06 -15.14
CA ARG A 584 45.40 22.02 -15.59
C ARG A 584 45.56 21.97 -17.11
N ARG A 585 44.55 21.51 -17.85
CA ARG A 585 44.49 21.50 -19.32
C ARG A 585 43.88 22.79 -19.91
N GLN A 586 43.43 23.76 -19.10
CA GLN A 586 43.18 25.11 -19.63
C GLN A 586 44.52 25.70 -20.09
N PRO A 587 44.69 26.00 -21.39
CA PRO A 587 45.98 26.45 -21.89
C PRO A 587 46.29 27.85 -21.37
N SER A 588 47.45 28.01 -20.72
CA SER A 588 48.10 29.31 -20.67
C SER A 588 48.32 29.80 -22.11
N THR A 589 48.03 31.07 -22.38
CA THR A 589 47.61 31.56 -23.70
C THR A 589 48.76 31.73 -24.71
N SER A 590 49.44 30.65 -25.09
CA SER A 590 50.37 30.61 -26.24
C SER A 590 50.85 29.18 -26.59
N SER A 591 50.12 28.46 -27.45
CA SER A 591 50.64 27.56 -28.52
C SER A 591 49.52 26.65 -29.07
N GLY A 592 49.21 26.78 -30.36
CA GLY A 592 48.03 26.14 -30.98
C GLY A 592 48.27 24.72 -31.50
N TYR A 593 48.59 23.75 -30.62
CA TYR A 593 48.62 22.33 -30.98
C TYR A 593 47.73 21.48 -30.06
N ILE A 594 46.47 21.33 -30.47
CA ILE A 594 45.56 20.33 -29.90
C ILE A 594 46.06 18.96 -30.36
N LYS A 595 46.54 18.11 -29.42
CA LYS A 595 46.84 16.70 -29.72
C LYS A 595 45.55 16.00 -30.17
N PRO A 596 45.49 15.41 -31.38
CA PRO A 596 44.29 14.69 -31.82
C PRO A 596 44.24 13.30 -31.21
N TRP A 597 43.25 13.09 -30.33
CA TRP A 597 42.79 11.79 -29.80
C TRP A 597 43.79 11.04 -28.89
N LEU A 598 43.23 10.36 -27.88
CA LEU A 598 43.93 9.33 -27.10
C LEU A 598 44.25 8.15 -28.02
N THR A 599 45.33 7.43 -27.75
CA THR A 599 45.59 6.16 -28.45
C THR A 599 44.53 5.12 -28.06
N PRO A 600 44.12 4.19 -28.95
CA PRO A 600 43.11 3.17 -28.60
C PRO A 600 43.49 2.35 -27.36
N GLU A 601 44.79 2.10 -27.17
CA GLU A 601 45.35 1.40 -26.00
C GLU A 601 45.19 2.19 -24.68
N GLU A 602 44.98 3.52 -24.73
CA GLU A 602 44.62 4.35 -23.56
C GLU A 602 43.10 4.38 -23.30
N ALA A 603 42.27 3.91 -24.26
CA ALA A 603 40.81 3.89 -24.13
C ALA A 603 40.27 2.54 -23.60
N GLU A 604 41.03 1.45 -23.72
CA GLU A 604 40.63 0.13 -23.20
C GLU A 604 40.69 0.06 -21.66
N ASP A 605 41.45 0.94 -20.98
CA ASP A 605 41.41 1.10 -19.51
C ASP A 605 40.21 1.95 -19.02
N GLU A 606 39.62 2.82 -19.86
CA GLU A 606 38.44 3.63 -19.49
C GLU A 606 37.16 2.77 -19.34
N ASP A 607 37.12 1.55 -19.88
CA ASP A 607 35.98 0.59 -19.74
C ASP A 607 35.79 0.09 -18.29
N THR A 608 36.67 0.50 -17.35
CA THR A 608 36.52 0.26 -15.90
C THR A 608 35.82 1.38 -15.14
N ALA A 609 35.42 2.48 -15.80
CA ALA A 609 34.79 3.63 -15.16
C ALA A 609 33.51 3.26 -14.37
N GLU A 610 33.56 3.44 -13.04
CA GLU A 610 32.46 3.07 -12.13
C GLU A 610 31.21 3.94 -12.35
N LEU A 611 30.18 3.38 -13.01
CA LEU A 611 28.90 4.08 -13.25
C LEU A 611 28.22 4.45 -11.93
N PRO A 612 28.03 5.73 -11.58
CA PRO A 612 27.45 6.11 -10.30
C PRO A 612 26.02 5.57 -10.16
N LEU A 613 25.64 5.18 -8.93
CA LEU A 613 24.30 4.68 -8.65
C LEU A 613 23.25 5.74 -9.03
N LYS A 614 22.44 5.43 -10.05
CA LYS A 614 21.35 6.27 -10.56
C LYS A 614 20.06 5.95 -9.85
N GLU A 615 19.78 4.67 -9.62
CA GLU A 615 18.55 4.17 -9.01
C GLU A 615 18.86 3.33 -7.77
N LEU A 616 18.15 3.58 -6.68
CA LEU A 616 18.20 2.79 -5.45
C LEU A 616 16.78 2.43 -5.07
N ARG A 617 16.41 1.16 -5.17
CA ARG A 617 15.19 0.62 -4.57
C ARG A 617 15.51 -0.08 -3.28
N LEU A 618 14.65 0.11 -2.31
CA LEU A 618 14.61 -0.56 -1.02
C LEU A 618 13.22 -1.20 -0.91
N GLN A 619 13.06 -2.38 -0.31
CA GLN A 619 11.82 -3.10 0.02
C GLN A 619 11.97 -3.79 1.39
N GLY A 620 10.87 -4.11 2.09
CA GLY A 620 10.86 -4.94 3.31
C GLY A 620 11.32 -4.26 4.62
N TYR A 621 11.33 -4.96 5.75
CA TYR A 621 11.34 -4.43 7.15
C TYR A 621 12.47 -3.47 7.63
N MET A 622 13.22 -2.81 6.75
CA MET A 622 14.46 -2.10 7.06
C MET A 622 14.41 -0.77 7.84
N GLY A 623 15.36 -0.60 8.78
CA GLY A 623 15.58 0.62 9.54
C GLY A 623 16.24 1.77 8.77
N LEU A 624 15.46 2.80 8.42
CA LEU A 624 15.93 3.96 7.62
C LEU A 624 16.82 4.99 8.33
N SER A 625 17.04 4.87 9.63
CA SER A 625 18.10 5.62 10.33
C SER A 625 19.43 5.48 9.59
N ASN A 626 19.75 4.26 9.15
CA ASN A 626 20.97 3.94 8.39
C ASN A 626 21.07 4.63 7.03
N LEU A 627 19.95 4.86 6.33
CA LEU A 627 19.96 5.52 5.02
C LEU A 627 20.55 6.94 5.11
N THR A 628 20.35 7.63 6.24
CA THR A 628 20.93 8.97 6.46
C THR A 628 22.46 9.01 6.49
N LEU A 629 23.12 7.87 6.76
CA LEU A 629 24.58 7.73 6.71
C LEU A 629 25.11 7.58 5.28
N VAL A 630 24.24 7.17 4.34
CA VAL A 630 24.61 6.82 2.95
C VAL A 630 24.04 7.79 1.92
N LEU A 631 22.99 8.55 2.24
CA LEU A 631 22.52 9.64 1.38
C LEU A 631 23.66 10.60 0.97
N PRO A 632 24.61 11.00 1.84
CA PRO A 632 25.79 11.79 1.44
C PRO A 632 26.76 11.08 0.47
N ALA A 633 26.51 9.82 0.11
CA ALA A 633 27.17 9.06 -0.94
C ALA A 633 26.43 9.11 -2.29
N MET A 634 25.13 9.43 -2.29
CA MET A 634 24.19 9.21 -3.39
C MET A 634 23.92 10.49 -4.20
N ALA A 635 24.96 11.32 -4.43
CA ALA A 635 24.81 12.63 -5.08
C ALA A 635 24.39 12.60 -6.56
N HIS A 636 24.56 11.45 -7.22
CA HIS A 636 24.16 11.20 -8.61
C HIS A 636 22.83 10.46 -8.75
N LEU A 637 22.21 10.13 -7.61
CA LEU A 637 20.99 9.34 -7.58
C LEU A 637 19.88 10.14 -8.25
N THR A 638 19.43 9.64 -9.41
CA THR A 638 18.29 10.15 -10.15
C THR A 638 17.00 9.46 -9.77
N SER A 639 17.04 8.34 -9.03
CA SER A 639 15.89 7.55 -8.57
C SER A 639 16.14 6.93 -7.21
N LEU A 640 15.25 7.15 -6.24
CA LEU A 640 15.36 6.65 -4.88
C LEU A 640 14.06 5.99 -4.47
N GLU A 641 13.85 4.71 -4.77
CA GLU A 641 12.73 3.93 -4.26
C GLU A 641 12.93 3.38 -2.85
N ILE A 642 11.87 3.53 -2.06
CA ILE A 642 11.83 3.22 -0.66
C ILE A 642 10.49 2.56 -0.36
N GLN A 643 10.51 1.28 -0.63
CA GLN A 643 9.62 0.29 -0.11
C GLN A 643 10.27 -0.30 1.19
N THR A 644 9.47 -0.72 2.17
CA THR A 644 9.78 -1.18 3.53
C THR A 644 8.53 -1.41 4.39
N ALA A 645 8.68 -1.99 5.59
CA ALA A 645 7.65 -2.07 6.62
C ALA A 645 7.78 -1.03 7.76
N HIS A 646 8.92 -0.32 7.87
CA HIS A 646 9.47 -0.04 9.21
C HIS A 646 9.21 1.33 9.86
N VAL A 647 8.84 1.27 11.15
CA VAL A 647 8.76 2.29 12.23
C VAL A 647 9.93 3.32 12.31
N GLY A 648 10.11 4.19 11.31
CA GLY A 648 11.26 5.09 11.20
C GLY A 648 11.05 6.60 11.46
N ILE A 649 12.13 7.35 11.19
CA ILE A 649 12.26 8.78 10.82
C ILE A 649 13.35 8.86 9.75
N LEU A 650 13.11 9.59 8.65
CA LEU A 650 13.98 9.71 7.49
C LEU A 650 13.96 11.18 7.06
N SER A 651 15.02 11.95 7.30
CA SER A 651 15.00 13.39 7.02
C SER A 651 14.90 13.71 5.52
N MET A 652 13.90 14.49 5.12
CA MET A 652 13.73 14.95 3.72
C MET A 652 14.82 15.93 3.30
N LEU A 653 15.28 16.75 4.24
CA LEU A 653 16.46 17.59 4.09
C LEU A 653 17.67 16.74 3.68
N ASN A 654 17.85 15.59 4.34
CA ASN A 654 18.98 14.71 4.04
C ASN A 654 18.87 14.10 2.64
N ILE A 655 17.66 13.85 2.13
CA ILE A 655 17.46 13.38 0.75
C ILE A 655 17.73 14.51 -0.24
N LEU A 656 17.01 15.63 -0.14
CA LEU A 656 17.04 16.70 -1.14
C LEU A 656 18.34 17.52 -1.15
N GLU A 657 19.08 17.56 -0.03
CA GLU A 657 20.41 18.17 0.01
C GLU A 657 21.54 17.20 -0.37
N SER A 658 21.38 15.88 -0.18
CA SER A 658 22.40 14.90 -0.60
C SER A 658 22.24 14.41 -2.03
N CYS A 659 21.01 14.37 -2.55
CA CYS A 659 20.67 13.92 -3.91
C CYS A 659 20.13 15.11 -4.75
N PRO A 660 20.98 16.08 -5.14
CA PRO A 660 20.53 17.28 -5.86
C PRO A 660 20.11 17.01 -7.31
N LEU A 661 20.56 15.89 -7.89
CA LEU A 661 20.20 15.42 -9.22
C LEU A 661 18.99 14.48 -9.23
N LEU A 662 18.37 14.27 -8.06
CA LEU A 662 17.22 13.40 -7.92
C LEU A 662 16.15 13.86 -8.91
N GLN A 663 15.84 12.97 -9.84
CA GLN A 663 14.64 13.08 -10.63
C GLN A 663 13.53 12.43 -9.84
N ARG A 664 13.67 11.16 -9.43
CA ARG A 664 12.74 10.15 -8.84
C ARG A 664 12.93 9.90 -7.33
N LEU A 665 11.88 9.91 -6.51
CA LEU A 665 11.96 9.78 -5.04
C LEU A 665 10.87 8.86 -4.41
N TYR A 666 10.92 7.54 -4.62
CA TYR A 666 9.93 6.60 -4.09
C TYR A 666 10.13 6.38 -2.60
N ILE A 667 9.02 6.52 -1.88
CA ILE A 667 8.82 6.24 -0.49
C ILE A 667 7.30 5.93 -0.41
N ASP A 668 6.89 4.67 -0.33
CA ASP A 668 5.49 4.30 0.05
C ASP A 668 5.40 4.08 1.57
N SER A 669 4.26 3.66 2.15
CA SER A 669 3.83 3.01 3.38
C SER A 669 2.75 2.00 2.96
N GLY A 670 2.93 0.69 3.06
CA GLY A 670 4.06 -0.05 3.61
C GLY A 670 4.43 0.12 5.09
N ALA A 671 4.06 1.15 5.85
CA ALA A 671 4.00 1.10 7.33
C ALA A 671 2.67 1.71 7.83
N SER A 672 1.75 0.98 8.49
CA SER A 672 0.37 1.50 8.59
C SER A 672 0.28 2.64 9.55
N THR A 673 0.82 2.45 10.73
CA THR A 673 1.52 3.55 11.35
C THR A 673 2.66 4.00 10.40
N GLY A 674 2.42 5.00 9.56
CA GLY A 674 3.30 5.57 8.52
C GLY A 674 4.03 6.88 8.87
N ARG A 675 4.65 7.56 7.89
CA ARG A 675 6.00 8.20 8.02
C ARG A 675 5.96 9.61 8.74
N VAL A 676 6.92 10.07 9.58
CA VAL A 676 7.32 11.51 9.81
C VAL A 676 8.80 11.93 9.34
N LEU A 677 9.09 12.62 8.18
CA LEU A 677 10.43 12.83 7.45
C LEU A 677 11.09 14.09 8.06
N VAL A 678 10.51 14.61 9.13
CA VAL A 678 10.86 15.81 9.88
C VAL A 678 11.31 16.99 8.99
N GLY A 679 10.38 17.92 8.78
CA GLY A 679 10.72 19.26 8.32
C GLY A 679 11.68 20.00 9.27
N PRO A 680 12.40 21.03 8.79
CA PRO A 680 12.32 21.62 7.45
C PRO A 680 13.08 20.80 6.40
N TRP A 681 12.59 20.78 5.16
CA TRP A 681 13.26 20.03 4.07
C TRP A 681 14.33 20.82 3.32
N PHE A 682 14.45 22.11 3.63
CA PHE A 682 15.49 22.99 3.10
C PHE A 682 16.17 23.67 4.26
N SER A 683 17.50 23.72 4.20
CA SER A 683 18.25 24.56 5.13
C SER A 683 17.73 26.00 5.05
N PRO A 684 17.50 26.69 6.17
CA PRO A 684 17.09 28.11 6.16
C PRO A 684 18.03 29.01 5.33
N ALA A 685 19.28 28.59 5.11
CA ALA A 685 20.23 29.24 4.22
C ALA A 685 19.79 29.29 2.73
N ARG A 686 18.89 28.41 2.28
CA ARG A 686 18.24 28.48 0.94
C ARG A 686 17.03 29.43 0.92
N ILE A 687 16.44 29.71 2.09
CA ILE A 687 15.16 30.40 2.22
C ILE A 687 15.34 31.90 2.51
N ASN A 688 16.27 32.25 3.40
CA ASN A 688 16.34 33.53 4.11
C ASN A 688 16.50 34.76 3.17
N PRO A 689 15.50 35.66 3.08
CA PRO A 689 15.49 36.78 2.12
C PRO A 689 16.12 38.07 2.67
N ARG A 690 16.73 38.06 3.87
CA ARG A 690 17.24 39.28 4.52
C ARG A 690 18.55 39.80 3.93
N ASP A 691 19.35 38.96 3.29
CA ASP A 691 20.47 39.42 2.48
C ASP A 691 19.93 39.98 1.16
N GLY A 692 20.06 41.30 0.94
CA GLY A 692 19.52 42.00 -0.23
C GLY A 692 20.09 41.58 -1.61
N GLN A 693 20.99 40.60 -1.64
CA GLN A 693 21.41 39.95 -2.88
C GLN A 693 20.43 38.85 -3.28
N LYS A 694 19.75 39.04 -4.42
CA LYS A 694 18.88 38.03 -5.05
C LYS A 694 19.65 36.79 -5.52
N ARG A 695 20.12 35.95 -4.60
CA ARG A 695 20.59 34.60 -4.91
C ARG A 695 19.41 33.83 -5.50
N LYS A 696 19.44 33.57 -6.82
CA LYS A 696 18.44 32.75 -7.49
C LYS A 696 18.42 31.39 -6.78
N ARG A 697 17.28 30.99 -6.21
CA ARG A 697 17.08 29.63 -5.72
C ARG A 697 17.26 28.69 -6.92
N ILE A 698 18.08 27.65 -6.75
CA ILE A 698 18.27 26.63 -7.78
C ILE A 698 17.03 25.73 -7.73
N PRO A 699 16.24 25.60 -8.81
CA PRO A 699 15.14 24.65 -8.85
C PRO A 699 15.70 23.23 -8.75
N LEU A 700 14.97 22.31 -8.11
CA LEU A 700 15.44 20.92 -8.07
C LEU A 700 15.21 20.24 -9.43
N ALA A 701 16.03 19.23 -9.72
CA ALA A 701 15.88 18.38 -10.91
C ALA A 701 14.67 17.44 -10.84
N LEU A 702 13.95 17.44 -9.71
CA LEU A 702 12.88 16.52 -9.39
C LEU A 702 11.72 16.72 -10.39
N ARG A 703 11.69 15.85 -11.40
CA ARG A 703 10.56 15.53 -12.31
C ARG A 703 9.92 14.20 -11.92
N SER A 704 10.22 13.79 -10.69
CA SER A 704 9.96 12.47 -10.19
C SER A 704 9.96 12.43 -8.63
N LEU A 705 8.86 12.79 -7.99
CA LEU A 705 8.61 12.49 -6.61
C LEU A 705 7.22 11.90 -6.57
N VAL A 706 7.03 10.99 -5.63
CA VAL A 706 5.79 10.69 -4.97
C VAL A 706 6.19 10.41 -3.55
N LEU A 707 5.19 10.27 -2.73
CA LEU A 707 5.24 9.57 -1.49
C LEU A 707 3.91 8.70 -1.57
N ARG A 708 3.80 7.46 -1.07
CA ARG A 708 2.49 6.83 -0.71
C ARG A 708 2.37 6.65 0.85
N ASN A 709 1.60 7.42 1.69
CA ASN A 709 1.26 7.37 3.17
C ASN A 709 1.93 8.09 4.47
N VAL A 710 2.29 9.43 4.63
CA VAL A 710 3.22 10.12 5.65
C VAL A 710 2.56 11.20 6.52
N SER A 711 3.25 11.83 7.49
CA SER A 711 2.95 13.05 8.25
C SER A 711 3.98 14.20 8.06
N VAL A 712 3.61 15.42 7.65
CA VAL A 712 4.50 16.60 7.38
C VAL A 712 4.00 17.87 8.06
N PRO A 713 4.87 18.86 8.34
CA PRO A 713 4.48 20.24 8.59
C PRO A 713 4.34 21.05 7.28
N GLN A 714 3.13 21.58 7.01
CA GLN A 714 2.67 22.35 5.83
C GLN A 714 3.73 22.95 4.88
N SER A 715 4.64 23.73 5.44
CA SER A 715 5.40 24.76 4.75
C SER A 715 6.67 24.23 4.09
N GLY A 716 7.27 23.17 4.66
CA GLY A 716 8.41 22.48 4.05
C GLY A 716 8.06 22.03 2.64
N LEU A 717 6.78 21.75 2.45
CA LEU A 717 6.15 21.43 1.22
C LEU A 717 5.73 22.63 0.35
N GLU A 718 4.89 23.55 0.85
CA GLU A 718 4.45 24.70 0.05
C GLU A 718 5.65 25.40 -0.60
N THR A 719 6.77 25.36 0.13
CA THR A 719 8.10 25.67 -0.38
C THR A 719 8.56 24.74 -1.49
N LEU A 720 8.71 23.43 -1.29
CA LEU A 720 9.31 22.53 -2.28
C LEU A 720 8.63 22.63 -3.66
N ILE A 721 7.31 22.72 -3.72
CA ILE A 721 6.61 22.92 -5.00
C ILE A 721 7.03 24.21 -5.71
N THR A 722 7.10 25.32 -4.98
CA THR A 722 7.60 26.59 -5.54
C THR A 722 9.07 26.51 -5.99
N LEU A 723 9.78 25.42 -5.66
CA LEU A 723 11.16 25.13 -6.06
C LEU A 723 11.28 24.08 -7.18
N THR A 724 10.18 23.50 -7.68
CA THR A 724 10.23 22.39 -8.66
C THR A 724 9.36 22.67 -9.90
N PRO A 725 9.83 23.51 -10.84
CA PRO A 725 9.09 23.87 -12.06
C PRO A 725 9.18 22.83 -13.19
N HIS A 726 10.09 21.85 -13.14
CA HIS A 726 10.29 20.85 -14.21
C HIS A 726 9.37 19.63 -14.11
N LEU A 727 8.33 19.85 -13.34
CA LEU A 727 7.62 18.85 -12.60
C LEU A 727 6.38 18.45 -13.38
N ARG A 728 5.97 17.22 -13.20
CA ARG A 728 5.59 16.43 -14.36
C ARG A 728 4.64 15.33 -14.05
N GLU A 729 4.31 15.02 -12.80
CA GLU A 729 3.51 13.87 -12.42
C GLU A 729 3.16 14.08 -10.87
N LEU A 730 1.94 13.91 -10.35
CA LEU A 730 1.54 14.00 -8.92
C LEU A 730 0.62 12.89 -8.28
N VAL A 731 0.98 11.98 -7.36
CA VAL A 731 0.24 10.97 -6.57
C VAL A 731 0.30 11.31 -5.07
N LEU A 732 -0.72 11.90 -4.48
CA LEU A 732 -0.72 12.24 -3.07
C LEU A 732 -1.80 11.40 -2.31
N VAL A 733 -1.43 10.57 -1.31
CA VAL A 733 -2.05 9.30 -0.77
C VAL A 733 -1.71 8.99 0.71
N VAL A 734 -2.20 9.72 1.68
CA VAL A 734 -1.47 10.36 2.80
C VAL A 734 -1.18 9.60 4.11
N LYS A 735 -0.63 10.23 5.18
CA LYS A 735 -0.79 9.96 6.64
C LYS A 735 -0.55 11.16 7.64
N GLU A 736 -1.34 12.23 7.61
CA GLU A 736 -1.45 13.33 8.61
C GLU A 736 -0.52 14.49 8.44
N PHE A 737 -1.01 15.52 7.75
CA PHE A 737 -0.52 16.83 8.12
C PHE A 737 -0.71 17.05 9.60
N PHE A 738 0.43 17.30 10.20
CA PHE A 738 0.51 18.33 11.19
C PHE A 738 0.69 19.68 10.45
N PRO A 739 0.32 20.80 11.08
CA PRO A 739 0.82 22.08 10.61
C PRO A 739 2.31 22.16 11.00
N ASP A 740 3.06 23.09 10.40
CA ASP A 740 4.19 23.65 11.13
C ASP A 740 3.62 24.24 12.43
N ARG A 741 4.12 23.78 13.58
CA ARG A 741 3.70 24.35 14.87
C ARG A 741 4.30 25.74 15.02
N TYR A 742 3.54 26.77 14.64
CA TYR A 742 3.83 28.13 15.09
C TYR A 742 3.43 28.28 16.57
N PRO A 743 4.17 29.05 17.39
CA PRO A 743 3.89 29.14 18.83
C PRO A 743 2.52 29.73 19.20
N ASP A 744 1.92 30.49 18.30
CA ASP A 744 0.73 31.31 18.53
C ASP A 744 -0.57 30.70 17.94
N ASP A 745 -0.50 29.49 17.39
CA ASP A 745 -1.62 28.86 16.68
C ASP A 745 -2.57 28.09 17.63
N ASP A 746 -3.82 28.55 17.77
CA ASP A 746 -4.84 27.83 18.55
C ASP A 746 -5.35 26.55 17.84
N GLY A 747 -6.01 25.68 18.61
CA GLY A 747 -6.50 24.38 18.14
C GLY A 747 -7.56 24.43 17.03
N ASP A 748 -8.30 25.53 16.91
CA ASP A 748 -9.34 25.77 15.90
C ASP A 748 -8.77 26.48 14.66
N ALA A 749 -7.69 27.25 14.80
CA ALA A 749 -6.89 27.80 13.72
C ALA A 749 -5.96 26.74 13.12
N ILE A 750 -5.52 25.77 13.92
CA ILE A 750 -4.93 24.49 13.51
C ILE A 750 -6.01 23.64 12.85
N SER A 751 -7.15 23.41 13.51
CA SER A 751 -8.31 22.74 12.89
C SER A 751 -9.20 23.70 12.07
N THR A 752 -8.53 24.69 11.47
CA THR A 752 -8.90 25.52 10.30
C THR A 752 -7.63 25.86 9.46
N ARG A 753 -6.49 25.20 9.68
CA ARG A 753 -5.34 25.15 8.76
C ARG A 753 -5.00 23.74 8.34
N ILE A 754 -4.81 22.80 9.30
CA ILE A 754 -5.19 21.38 9.16
C ILE A 754 -6.63 21.26 8.63
N ALA A 755 -7.43 22.29 8.84
CA ALA A 755 -8.75 22.48 8.23
C ALA A 755 -8.85 23.81 7.44
N ASP A 756 -7.81 24.16 6.69
CA ASP A 756 -8.01 24.87 5.42
C ASP A 756 -7.29 24.20 4.26
N ALA A 757 -6.14 23.56 4.45
CA ALA A 757 -5.31 23.01 3.39
C ALA A 757 -5.65 21.60 2.78
N PRO A 758 -6.82 21.26 2.18
CA PRO A 758 -7.63 22.12 1.27
C PRO A 758 -6.67 23.15 0.68
N ARG A 759 -6.76 24.52 0.82
CA ARG A 759 -6.95 25.70 -0.09
C ARG A 759 -5.87 26.51 -0.91
N ARG A 760 -4.62 26.86 -0.51
CA ARG A 760 -3.60 27.52 -1.43
C ARG A 760 -2.84 26.63 -2.43
N ILE A 761 -1.92 25.70 -2.12
CA ILE A 761 -1.20 24.69 -2.97
C ILE A 761 -1.71 24.32 -4.40
N ARG A 762 -2.99 24.42 -4.75
CA ARG A 762 -3.57 24.41 -6.10
C ARG A 762 -3.94 25.76 -6.61
N GLU A 763 -4.45 26.64 -5.79
CA GLU A 763 -4.14 28.04 -6.05
C GLU A 763 -2.59 28.25 -6.23
N LEU A 764 -1.66 27.37 -5.77
CA LEU A 764 -0.22 27.34 -6.12
C LEU A 764 0.09 26.46 -7.35
N VAL A 765 -0.78 25.53 -7.73
CA VAL A 765 -0.52 24.59 -8.83
C VAL A 765 -1.27 24.97 -10.10
N LYS A 766 -2.56 25.33 -10.02
CA LYS A 766 -3.23 26.25 -10.99
C LYS A 766 -2.33 27.48 -11.27
N LEU A 767 -1.45 27.88 -10.34
CA LEU A 767 -0.54 29.02 -10.49
C LEU A 767 0.86 28.70 -11.07
N HIS A 768 1.69 27.89 -10.42
CA HIS A 768 3.11 27.75 -10.79
C HIS A 768 3.35 26.86 -12.02
N HIS A 769 2.28 26.22 -12.50
CA HIS A 769 2.34 24.77 -12.51
C HIS A 769 1.24 24.15 -13.37
N SER A 770 0.62 24.93 -14.26
CA SER A 770 -0.48 24.48 -15.11
C SER A 770 -0.12 23.89 -16.47
N ALA A 771 1.18 23.95 -16.83
CA ALA A 771 1.72 23.71 -18.18
C ALA A 771 2.89 22.69 -18.30
N THR A 772 3.18 21.87 -17.29
CA THR A 772 4.22 20.82 -17.40
C THR A 772 3.97 19.52 -16.64
N LEU A 773 3.05 19.54 -15.66
CA LEU A 773 2.54 18.39 -14.94
C LEU A 773 1.97 17.49 -16.04
N CYS A 774 2.30 16.23 -16.01
CA CYS A 774 1.87 15.18 -16.92
C CYS A 774 1.25 14.01 -16.14
N SER A 775 1.15 14.17 -14.82
CA SER A 775 0.23 13.44 -13.98
C SER A 775 -0.25 14.26 -12.74
N PHE A 776 -1.51 14.31 -12.23
CA PHE A 776 -1.83 14.64 -10.82
C PHE A 776 -2.97 13.84 -10.17
N PHE A 777 -2.88 13.73 -8.84
CA PHE A 777 -3.60 12.85 -7.99
C PHE A 777 -3.58 13.13 -6.46
N PHE A 778 -4.71 13.17 -5.75
CA PHE A 778 -4.81 13.70 -4.38
C PHE A 778 -5.98 13.18 -3.55
N SER A 779 -5.69 12.55 -2.43
CA SER A 779 -6.63 11.94 -1.50
C SER A 779 -7.26 12.98 -0.64
N PRO A 780 -8.33 12.62 0.01
CA PRO A 780 -8.62 13.11 1.34
C PRO A 780 -8.50 12.10 2.45
N PRO A 781 -8.41 12.50 3.71
CA PRO A 781 -7.76 11.68 4.73
C PRO A 781 -8.41 10.38 5.31
N TYR A 782 -9.21 9.55 4.65
CA TYR A 782 -9.54 8.20 5.16
C TYR A 782 -10.55 8.25 6.38
N SER A 783 -10.43 9.07 7.46
CA SER A 783 -11.38 9.10 8.60
C SER A 783 -12.71 9.87 8.60
N THR A 784 -13.74 9.04 8.60
CA THR A 784 -15.11 9.21 9.11
C THR A 784 -16.03 10.25 8.51
N THR A 785 -15.49 11.23 7.82
CA THR A 785 -16.20 12.49 7.65
C THR A 785 -16.49 12.78 6.19
N ALA A 786 -17.70 12.43 5.88
CA ALA A 786 -18.01 11.52 4.85
C ALA A 786 -18.50 12.11 3.53
N PHE A 787 -17.94 13.23 3.06
CA PHE A 787 -18.14 13.89 1.76
C PHE A 787 -19.62 14.07 1.32
N SER A 788 -19.88 14.68 0.16
CA SER A 788 -21.20 14.60 -0.52
C SER A 788 -21.03 14.54 -2.02
N THR A 789 -22.05 13.98 -2.67
CA THR A 789 -22.34 14.14 -4.10
C THR A 789 -22.12 15.54 -4.63
N ASP A 790 -22.81 16.54 -4.14
CA ASP A 790 -22.65 17.93 -4.59
C ASP A 790 -21.24 18.48 -4.34
N MET A 791 -20.58 18.09 -3.25
CA MET A 791 -19.19 18.49 -3.07
C MET A 791 -18.22 17.65 -3.96
N ILE A 792 -18.71 16.60 -4.67
CA ILE A 792 -18.08 16.09 -5.91
C ILE A 792 -18.10 17.07 -6.99
N GLN A 793 -19.22 17.72 -7.26
CA GLN A 793 -19.37 18.24 -8.59
C GLN A 793 -18.28 19.26 -8.91
N ASP A 794 -17.72 19.95 -7.91
CA ASP A 794 -16.53 20.79 -8.02
C ASP A 794 -15.15 20.12 -7.75
N TRP A 795 -15.04 18.89 -7.21
CA TRP A 795 -13.87 18.05 -7.54
C TRP A 795 -14.10 17.06 -8.67
N ILE A 796 -15.05 17.43 -9.49
CA ILE A 796 -14.98 17.28 -10.93
C ILE A 796 -15.18 18.64 -11.66
N GLN A 797 -15.45 19.79 -10.98
CA GLN A 797 -15.60 21.16 -11.56
C GLN A 797 -14.67 22.37 -11.08
N ASP A 798 -13.55 22.18 -10.34
CA ASP A 798 -12.27 22.98 -10.29
C ASP A 798 -10.80 22.33 -10.58
N LEU A 799 -10.56 21.49 -11.59
CA LEU A 799 -9.27 21.08 -12.24
C LEU A 799 -9.08 21.96 -13.47
N PRO A 800 -7.97 22.68 -13.61
CA PRO A 800 -7.41 22.72 -14.95
C PRO A 800 -7.10 21.23 -15.27
N ALA A 801 -7.61 20.59 -16.33
CA ALA A 801 -7.25 19.25 -16.89
C ALA A 801 -8.38 18.27 -17.27
N PRO A 802 -8.71 18.22 -18.58
CA PRO A 802 -9.60 17.18 -19.10
C PRO A 802 -9.22 16.47 -20.43
N HIS A 803 -8.09 16.71 -21.13
CA HIS A 803 -7.65 15.86 -22.28
C HIS A 803 -6.33 15.03 -22.20
N ALA A 804 -5.29 15.25 -21.38
CA ALA A 804 -4.10 14.34 -21.21
C ALA A 804 -3.95 13.71 -19.82
N ASN A 805 -4.96 13.01 -19.34
CA ASN A 805 -4.84 12.14 -18.21
C ASN A 805 -5.46 10.81 -18.50
N LEU A 806 -4.73 9.70 -18.63
CA LEU A 806 -5.31 8.35 -18.56
C LEU A 806 -6.15 8.28 -17.28
N ASP A 807 -5.68 8.96 -16.25
CA ASP A 807 -4.82 8.14 -15.43
C ASP A 807 -5.54 8.22 -14.10
N TRP A 808 -6.53 7.37 -13.80
CA TRP A 808 -7.31 7.59 -12.58
C TRP A 808 -6.97 6.69 -11.42
N THR A 809 -7.07 7.27 -10.23
CA THR A 809 -6.74 6.65 -8.95
C THR A 809 -7.60 7.19 -7.87
N PHE A 810 -7.64 6.36 -6.86
CA PHE A 810 -8.90 5.99 -6.34
C PHE A 810 -8.53 5.14 -5.12
N GLU A 811 -8.27 5.72 -3.96
CA GLU A 811 -7.89 4.96 -2.78
C GLU A 811 -9.03 4.17 -2.24
N GLY A 812 -8.66 3.01 -1.74
CA GLY A 812 -9.50 1.94 -1.28
C GLY A 812 -10.91 2.41 -1.01
N PRO A 813 -11.13 3.14 0.08
CA PRO A 813 -12.48 3.32 0.48
C PRO A 813 -13.53 4.08 -0.34
N GLU A 814 -13.21 4.76 -1.43
CA GLU A 814 -13.86 6.04 -1.77
C GLU A 814 -15.07 6.01 -2.73
N LEU A 815 -15.26 4.96 -3.55
CA LEU A 815 -16.30 4.90 -4.61
C LEU A 815 -17.72 4.56 -4.07
N THR A 816 -18.83 5.07 -4.64
CA THR A 816 -20.19 4.89 -4.03
C THR A 816 -21.51 4.62 -4.85
N PRO A 817 -22.65 5.41 -4.81
CA PRO A 817 -23.71 5.20 -5.84
C PRO A 817 -24.52 6.38 -6.43
N PRO A 818 -24.44 7.62 -5.91
CA PRO A 818 -24.49 8.77 -6.83
C PRO A 818 -23.10 9.20 -7.19
N ILE A 819 -22.22 8.21 -7.20
CA ILE A 819 -21.32 8.07 -8.31
C ILE A 819 -21.60 6.78 -9.12
N ILE A 820 -22.48 5.85 -8.63
CA ILE A 820 -23.34 4.95 -9.50
C ILE A 820 -24.10 5.69 -10.53
N THR A 821 -24.53 6.87 -10.18
CA THR A 821 -25.21 7.72 -11.14
C THR A 821 -24.29 8.82 -11.64
N HIS A 822 -22.98 8.69 -11.42
CA HIS A 822 -22.02 9.72 -11.70
C HIS A 822 -20.52 9.32 -12.02
N LEU A 823 -20.07 8.14 -12.58
CA LEU A 823 -18.89 7.97 -13.59
C LEU A 823 -18.84 7.59 -15.29
N THR A 824 -19.91 7.33 -16.16
CA THR A 824 -20.48 7.14 -17.59
C THR A 824 -21.68 8.09 -17.87
N THR A 825 -22.89 7.92 -17.28
CA THR A 825 -24.13 8.31 -17.99
C THR A 825 -24.20 9.79 -18.32
N VAL A 826 -23.75 10.65 -17.41
CA VAL A 826 -23.77 12.12 -17.59
C VAL A 826 -22.82 12.57 -18.74
N VAL A 827 -22.19 11.65 -19.50
CA VAL A 827 -20.73 11.71 -19.53
C VAL A 827 -19.85 10.92 -20.54
N PRO A 828 -20.24 9.76 -21.11
CA PRO A 828 -19.36 8.57 -21.19
C PRO A 828 -18.05 8.68 -21.98
N ASN A 829 -17.06 7.84 -21.59
CA ASN A 829 -15.85 7.33 -22.31
C ASN A 829 -14.44 7.94 -22.04
N THR A 830 -13.78 7.56 -20.91
CA THR A 830 -12.70 8.29 -20.17
C THR A 830 -12.04 7.58 -18.95
N ILE A 831 -11.63 6.31 -18.94
CA ILE A 831 -10.77 5.80 -17.84
C ILE A 831 -9.60 5.04 -18.42
N THR A 832 -8.39 4.98 -17.80
CA THR A 832 -7.28 4.30 -18.55
C THR A 832 -5.99 3.70 -18.03
N THR A 833 -5.61 3.90 -16.82
CA THR A 833 -5.43 2.75 -15.93
C THR A 833 -6.16 3.26 -14.72
N LEU A 834 -5.67 2.90 -13.56
CA LEU A 834 -6.49 2.49 -12.49
C LEU A 834 -5.66 2.17 -11.22
N HIS A 835 -5.56 3.04 -10.15
CA HIS A 835 -5.13 2.71 -8.74
C HIS A 835 -6.21 2.72 -7.48
N ILE A 836 -6.88 1.80 -6.59
CA ILE A 836 -7.06 0.37 -5.84
C ILE A 836 -5.99 -0.39 -5.03
N MET A 837 -5.94 -0.12 -3.77
CA MET A 837 -5.25 -0.88 -2.76
C MET A 837 -6.06 -0.37 -1.52
N GLY A 838 -5.64 -0.34 -0.27
CA GLY A 838 -6.61 0.13 0.76
C GLY A 838 -7.68 -0.96 0.94
N LYS A 839 -8.99 -0.78 0.68
CA LYS A 839 -10.12 -1.79 0.68
C LYS A 839 -11.20 -1.50 -0.39
N CYS A 840 -12.19 -2.37 -0.76
CA CYS A 840 -13.28 -1.97 -1.74
C CYS A 840 -14.68 -2.68 -2.14
N PRO A 841 -15.79 -2.85 -1.37
CA PRO A 841 -17.10 -3.40 -1.76
C PRO A 841 -17.35 -4.32 -2.94
N THR A 842 -17.64 -3.72 -4.07
CA THR A 842 -18.15 -4.43 -5.20
C THR A 842 -17.32 -3.89 -6.31
N LEU A 843 -16.08 -4.35 -6.28
CA LEU A 843 -15.30 -4.43 -7.49
C LEU A 843 -15.97 -5.36 -8.47
N HIS A 844 -16.65 -6.39 -7.97
CA HIS A 844 -17.58 -7.13 -8.76
C HIS A 844 -18.56 -6.22 -9.51
N ASP A 845 -19.32 -5.45 -8.72
CA ASP A 845 -20.16 -4.48 -9.35
C ASP A 845 -19.31 -3.41 -10.05
N TYR A 846 -18.03 -3.12 -9.70
CA TYR A 846 -17.19 -2.27 -10.54
C TYR A 846 -17.10 -2.91 -11.85
N LEU A 847 -16.29 -3.92 -12.05
CA LEU A 847 -16.06 -4.52 -13.33
C LEU A 847 -17.38 -4.55 -14.13
N CYS A 848 -18.55 -4.98 -13.63
CA CYS A 848 -19.97 -4.73 -14.06
C CYS A 848 -20.43 -3.92 -15.32
N ALA A 849 -20.78 -2.64 -15.21
CA ALA A 849 -22.02 -2.16 -15.85
C ALA A 849 -21.97 -1.46 -17.26
N SER A 850 -21.07 -1.88 -18.24
CA SER A 850 -18.94 -0.82 -19.90
C SER A 850 -18.62 -0.84 -21.52
N PRO A 851 -17.95 0.19 -22.18
CA PRO A 851 -17.46 0.15 -23.62
C PRO A 851 -15.98 0.41 -24.21
N HIS A 852 -14.80 0.69 -23.54
CA HIS A 852 -13.31 0.63 -23.99
C HIS A 852 -12.06 -0.37 -23.50
N LEU A 853 -11.49 -0.52 -22.24
CA LEU A 853 -10.52 -1.46 -21.44
C LEU A 853 -9.05 -1.72 -22.03
N LEU A 854 -7.91 -1.37 -21.36
CA LEU A 854 -6.54 -1.98 -21.47
C LEU A 854 -5.70 -2.16 -20.14
N HIS A 855 -5.89 -1.56 -18.94
CA HIS A 855 -5.01 -1.81 -17.77
C HIS A 855 -5.64 -1.64 -16.36
N LEU A 856 -5.13 -2.35 -15.35
CA LEU A 856 -5.59 -2.43 -13.95
C LEU A 856 -4.49 -3.04 -13.07
N MET A 857 -4.36 -2.65 -11.80
CA MET A 857 -3.24 -3.07 -10.94
C MET A 857 -3.59 -3.41 -9.47
N ALA A 858 -4.84 -3.73 -9.10
CA ALA A 858 -5.28 -3.91 -7.72
C ALA A 858 -4.40 -4.96 -7.00
N PRO A 859 -3.51 -4.56 -6.07
CA PRO A 859 -2.58 -5.49 -5.45
C PRO A 859 -3.23 -6.18 -4.24
N ASN A 860 -3.86 -5.37 -3.40
CA ASN A 860 -3.77 -5.39 -1.95
C ASN A 860 -4.71 -6.34 -1.17
N SER A 861 -5.11 -7.43 -1.78
CA SER A 861 -6.55 -7.57 -1.92
C SER A 861 -7.02 -9.05 -2.14
N ALA A 862 -8.33 -9.43 -2.01
CA ALA A 862 -9.23 -10.44 -2.70
C ALA A 862 -10.81 -10.08 -2.90
N ILE A 863 -11.52 -10.20 -4.07
CA ILE A 863 -13.02 -9.89 -4.36
C ILE A 863 -13.92 -11.01 -3.84
N PRO A 864 -15.25 -10.98 -3.63
CA PRO A 864 -15.98 -12.23 -3.37
C PRO A 864 -15.85 -13.25 -4.51
N LEU A 865 -15.40 -14.48 -4.26
CA LEU A 865 -15.34 -15.49 -5.34
C LEU A 865 -16.71 -15.71 -6.00
N ASP A 866 -17.77 -15.62 -5.21
CA ASP A 866 -19.14 -15.88 -5.63
C ASP A 866 -19.77 -14.75 -6.45
N ASP A 867 -19.18 -13.57 -6.37
CA ASP A 867 -19.44 -12.49 -7.31
C ASP A 867 -18.93 -12.90 -8.73
N LEU A 868 -17.92 -13.77 -8.84
CA LEU A 868 -17.56 -14.42 -10.12
C LEU A 868 -18.35 -15.70 -10.43
N ASP A 869 -18.95 -16.35 -9.42
CA ASP A 869 -19.51 -17.71 -9.57
C ASP A 869 -20.91 -17.65 -10.22
N ILE A 870 -20.91 -17.31 -11.52
CA ILE A 870 -22.08 -17.22 -12.41
C ILE A 870 -23.03 -18.42 -12.25
N HIS A 871 -22.46 -19.59 -11.92
CA HIS A 871 -23.15 -20.86 -11.86
C HIS A 871 -23.44 -21.35 -10.43
N PHE A 872 -22.99 -20.65 -9.38
CA PHE A 872 -23.12 -21.09 -7.97
C PHE A 872 -22.54 -22.49 -7.71
N ARG A 873 -21.39 -22.80 -8.33
CA ARG A 873 -20.67 -24.08 -8.21
C ARG A 873 -20.08 -24.31 -6.82
N GLN A 874 -19.64 -23.25 -6.14
CA GLN A 874 -19.08 -23.32 -4.79
C GLN A 874 -20.10 -23.73 -3.72
N THR A 875 -21.39 -23.51 -3.97
CA THR A 875 -22.46 -23.66 -2.97
C THR A 875 -23.15 -25.02 -2.99
N GLN A 876 -22.75 -25.94 -3.86
CA GLN A 876 -23.47 -27.21 -4.13
C GLN A 876 -24.94 -27.02 -4.60
N GLY A 877 -25.29 -25.82 -5.08
CA GLY A 877 -26.56 -25.51 -5.74
C GLY A 877 -27.62 -24.83 -4.86
N TYR A 878 -27.36 -24.73 -3.55
CA TYR A 878 -28.06 -23.82 -2.65
C TYR A 878 -27.09 -22.73 -2.22
N PRO A 879 -27.31 -21.43 -2.45
CA PRO A 879 -26.45 -20.39 -1.83
C PRO A 879 -26.36 -20.61 -0.29
N SER A 880 -25.28 -20.19 0.42
CA SER A 880 -24.99 -20.59 1.84
C SER A 880 -24.39 -19.48 2.80
N PRO A 881 -24.64 -19.45 4.14
CA PRO A 881 -24.52 -18.31 5.10
C PRO A 881 -24.85 -16.77 4.97
N SER A 882 -24.92 -16.03 3.85
CA SER A 882 -25.28 -14.55 3.75
C SER A 882 -25.76 -13.76 2.41
N VAL A 883 -26.26 -14.37 1.28
CA VAL A 883 -27.03 -13.77 0.12
C VAL A 883 -28.36 -14.32 -0.43
N ALA A 884 -28.94 -15.51 -0.19
CA ALA A 884 -30.35 -15.68 -0.60
C ALA A 884 -31.25 -14.54 -0.06
N LEU A 885 -30.97 -14.07 1.15
CA LEU A 885 -31.49 -12.86 1.80
C LEU A 885 -30.98 -11.55 1.16
N ARG A 886 -29.79 -11.50 0.56
CA ARG A 886 -29.30 -10.33 -0.20
C ARG A 886 -29.90 -10.26 -1.61
N TYR A 887 -30.02 -11.36 -2.34
CA TYR A 887 -30.88 -11.48 -3.52
C TYR A 887 -32.30 -11.03 -3.17
N GLN A 888 -32.85 -11.44 -2.02
CA GLN A 888 -34.16 -11.01 -1.55
C GLN A 888 -34.24 -9.50 -1.19
N GLN A 889 -33.22 -8.94 -0.53
CA GLN A 889 -33.11 -7.50 -0.26
C GLN A 889 -32.95 -6.70 -1.56
N ASN A 890 -32.11 -7.16 -2.48
CA ASN A 890 -31.82 -6.49 -3.73
C ASN A 890 -32.97 -6.64 -4.73
N GLN A 891 -33.72 -7.75 -4.73
CA GLN A 891 -34.94 -7.92 -5.55
C GLN A 891 -35.98 -6.82 -5.23
N GLN A 892 -36.08 -6.37 -3.98
CA GLN A 892 -36.95 -5.24 -3.60
C GLN A 892 -36.41 -3.87 -4.07
N GLN A 893 -35.09 -3.75 -4.27
CA GLN A 893 -34.39 -2.52 -4.63
C GLN A 893 -34.32 -2.34 -6.15
N GLN A 894 -33.73 -3.33 -6.80
CA GLN A 894 -33.73 -3.56 -8.24
C GLN A 894 -33.38 -5.03 -8.48
N GLN A 895 -34.41 -5.88 -8.64
CA GLN A 895 -34.55 -6.77 -9.80
C GLN A 895 -33.21 -7.25 -10.41
N GLN A 896 -32.56 -8.26 -9.81
CA GLN A 896 -31.11 -8.45 -9.96
C GLN A 896 -30.63 -9.41 -11.04
N PHE A 897 -29.38 -9.15 -11.45
CA PHE A 897 -28.61 -9.97 -12.36
C PHE A 897 -27.44 -10.65 -11.64
N LEU A 898 -27.22 -11.91 -12.02
CA LEU A 898 -25.86 -12.42 -12.25
C LEU A 898 -25.07 -11.45 -13.10
N LYS A 899 -23.75 -11.44 -12.93
CA LYS A 899 -22.85 -10.43 -13.48
C LYS A 899 -21.64 -11.17 -14.09
N VAL A 900 -21.26 -10.84 -15.33
CA VAL A 900 -20.26 -11.57 -16.15
C VAL A 900 -19.37 -10.62 -16.90
N TRP A 901 -18.09 -10.67 -16.54
CA TRP A 901 -17.01 -9.78 -16.93
C TRP A 901 -17.04 -9.49 -18.46
N ALA A 902 -16.48 -8.38 -18.97
CA ALA A 902 -16.34 -8.12 -20.41
C ALA A 902 -14.94 -7.65 -20.89
N CYS A 903 -13.81 -8.01 -20.26
CA CYS A 903 -12.41 -7.52 -20.49
C CYS A 903 -11.79 -7.90 -21.85
N GLN A 904 -12.58 -7.85 -22.91
CA GLN A 904 -12.30 -8.35 -24.24
C GLN A 904 -11.06 -7.68 -24.90
N ARG A 905 -10.41 -6.71 -24.22
CA ARG A 905 -9.16 -6.00 -24.55
C ARG A 905 -8.26 -5.65 -23.35
N LEU A 906 -8.56 -5.97 -22.08
CA LEU A 906 -7.67 -5.61 -20.95
C LEU A 906 -6.28 -6.20 -21.13
N THR A 907 -5.23 -5.39 -20.95
CA THR A 907 -3.80 -5.74 -21.01
C THR A 907 -3.05 -5.67 -19.67
N THR A 908 -3.55 -5.11 -18.58
CA THR A 908 -2.93 -5.29 -17.25
C THR A 908 -3.96 -5.54 -16.18
N LEU A 909 -3.71 -6.50 -15.29
CA LEU A 909 -4.60 -6.91 -14.23
C LEU A 909 -3.78 -7.28 -13.00
N HIS A 910 -3.81 -6.46 -11.97
CA HIS A 910 -3.71 -6.95 -10.59
C HIS A 910 -5.15 -6.78 -10.05
N ILE A 911 -5.78 -7.81 -9.46
CA ILE A 911 -7.27 -8.00 -9.30
C ILE A 911 -7.58 -9.21 -8.42
N ALA A 912 -8.84 -9.62 -8.08
CA ALA A 912 -9.20 -10.94 -7.49
C ALA A 912 -10.63 -11.44 -7.16
N PHE A 913 -10.68 -12.34 -6.13
CA PHE A 913 -11.49 -13.49 -5.72
C PHE A 913 -11.11 -13.91 -4.26
N LEU A 914 -12.11 -14.24 -3.46
CA LEU A 914 -12.13 -14.58 -2.02
C LEU A 914 -12.81 -15.91 -1.96
N PRO A 915 -12.03 -16.98 -1.93
CA PRO A 915 -12.62 -18.27 -1.68
C PRO A 915 -13.21 -18.27 -0.26
N HIS A 916 -14.34 -18.92 -0.05
CA HIS A 916 -14.82 -19.18 1.33
C HIS A 916 -14.03 -20.33 1.93
N LYS A 917 -13.91 -21.39 1.13
CA LYS A 917 -12.92 -22.46 1.23
C LYS A 917 -12.23 -22.56 -0.11
N ALA A 918 -11.21 -23.40 -0.20
CA ALA A 918 -10.50 -23.53 -1.44
C ALA A 918 -9.71 -24.82 -1.61
N THR A 919 -9.37 -25.02 -2.89
CA THR A 919 -9.74 -26.22 -3.64
C THR A 919 -9.31 -26.03 -5.09
N ALA A 920 -8.97 -27.09 -5.83
CA ALA A 920 -8.75 -26.91 -7.27
C ALA A 920 -9.93 -26.22 -8.02
N SER A 921 -11.17 -26.28 -7.50
CA SER A 921 -12.36 -25.62 -8.07
C SER A 921 -12.37 -24.09 -8.06
N SER A 922 -12.02 -23.39 -6.97
CA SER A 922 -12.06 -21.91 -7.02
C SER A 922 -10.92 -21.38 -7.85
N SER A 923 -9.72 -21.95 -7.74
CA SER A 923 -8.64 -21.72 -8.70
C SER A 923 -9.12 -21.82 -10.16
N ARG A 924 -9.85 -22.88 -10.52
CA ARG A 924 -10.36 -23.06 -11.88
C ARG A 924 -11.33 -21.95 -12.28
N LEU A 925 -12.16 -21.51 -11.32
CA LEU A 925 -13.10 -20.41 -11.50
C LEU A 925 -12.31 -19.12 -11.78
N ILE A 926 -11.43 -18.74 -10.86
CA ILE A 926 -10.49 -17.62 -10.93
C ILE A 926 -9.77 -17.53 -12.29
N PHE A 927 -9.00 -18.56 -12.64
CA PHE A 927 -8.18 -18.55 -13.84
C PHE A 927 -9.02 -18.69 -15.11
N GLY A 928 -10.06 -19.53 -15.08
CA GLY A 928 -11.00 -19.74 -16.18
C GLY A 928 -11.81 -18.49 -16.51
N TYR A 929 -12.00 -17.62 -15.52
CA TYR A 929 -12.66 -16.33 -15.67
C TYR A 929 -11.71 -15.28 -16.24
N ILE A 930 -10.57 -15.02 -15.60
CA ILE A 930 -9.57 -14.08 -16.13
C ILE A 930 -9.23 -14.43 -17.59
N SER A 931 -9.01 -15.71 -17.90
CA SER A 931 -8.56 -16.16 -19.23
C SER A 931 -9.57 -15.90 -20.36
N ARG A 932 -10.84 -16.26 -20.15
CA ARG A 932 -11.91 -16.03 -21.14
C ARG A 932 -12.24 -14.57 -21.28
N VAL A 933 -12.27 -13.89 -20.15
CA VAL A 933 -12.98 -12.64 -20.04
C VAL A 933 -12.05 -11.46 -20.05
N CYS A 934 -10.76 -11.63 -19.71
CA CYS A 934 -9.65 -10.68 -19.93
C CYS A 934 -8.65 -11.08 -21.04
N PRO A 935 -9.06 -11.50 -22.25
CA PRO A 935 -8.17 -12.15 -23.23
C PRO A 935 -7.02 -11.27 -23.75
N GLY A 936 -7.09 -9.95 -23.62
CA GLY A 936 -6.05 -9.01 -24.09
C GLY A 936 -4.78 -8.94 -23.21
N LEU A 937 -4.72 -9.74 -22.14
CA LEU A 937 -3.80 -9.55 -21.02
C LEU A 937 -2.31 -9.58 -21.38
N GLN A 938 -1.53 -8.65 -20.80
CA GLN A 938 -0.07 -8.51 -20.89
C GLN A 938 0.59 -8.60 -19.51
N ASP A 939 0.07 -7.96 -18.47
CA ASP A 939 0.63 -8.03 -17.11
C ASP A 939 -0.44 -8.50 -16.10
N LEU A 940 -0.09 -9.47 -15.26
CA LEU A 940 -1.03 -10.26 -14.45
C LEU A 940 -0.41 -10.65 -13.09
N GLU A 941 -0.47 -9.78 -12.09
CA GLU A 941 0.00 -10.10 -10.72
C GLU A 941 -1.06 -10.70 -9.76
N ILE A 942 -0.96 -12.01 -9.47
CA ILE A 942 -2.01 -12.87 -8.89
C ILE A 942 -1.96 -12.93 -7.31
N HIS A 943 -2.01 -11.82 -6.56
CA HIS A 943 -1.80 -11.78 -5.08
C HIS A 943 -2.87 -12.41 -4.15
N GLY A 944 -2.93 -13.72 -3.93
CA GLY A 944 -3.97 -14.34 -3.11
C GLY A 944 -4.36 -13.68 -1.79
N PRO A 945 -5.54 -14.00 -1.21
CA PRO A 945 -5.53 -14.65 0.10
C PRO A 945 -4.30 -14.42 0.97
N GLU A 946 -3.21 -15.19 0.82
CA GLU A 946 -1.94 -15.06 1.54
C GLU A 946 -1.19 -13.71 1.47
N PHE A 947 -1.74 -12.70 0.81
CA PHE A 947 -1.35 -11.28 0.81
C PHE A 947 -2.16 -10.47 1.82
N LEU A 948 -3.03 -11.13 2.60
CA LEU A 948 -4.05 -10.54 3.46
C LEU A 948 -4.03 -10.97 4.99
N THR A 949 -3.20 -11.92 5.52
CA THR A 949 -2.65 -12.07 6.97
C THR A 949 -1.06 -12.25 7.47
N ARG A 950 0.17 -11.57 7.45
CA ARG A 950 1.33 -10.76 6.71
C ARG A 950 1.59 -9.17 6.20
N GLN A 951 1.02 -8.18 5.37
CA GLN A 951 -0.15 -7.73 4.45
C GLN A 951 -1.46 -6.85 4.91
N ASP A 952 -2.36 -7.03 5.94
CA ASP A 952 -3.57 -6.31 6.44
C ASP A 952 -3.87 -6.76 7.97
N ASN A 953 -4.20 -6.01 9.10
CA ASN A 953 -4.57 -6.44 10.57
C ASN A 953 -6.00 -6.16 11.36
N THR A 954 -7.28 -6.46 10.99
CA THR A 954 -8.43 -6.97 11.88
C THR A 954 -9.39 -8.14 11.41
N TRP A 955 -9.66 -8.39 10.12
CA TRP A 955 -10.16 -9.68 9.51
C TRP A 955 -9.26 -10.93 9.83
N PRO A 956 -9.61 -12.02 10.60
CA PRO A 956 -10.65 -12.36 11.59
C PRO A 956 -10.14 -12.94 12.96
N PRO A 957 -11.04 -13.50 13.79
CA PRO A 957 -10.81 -14.80 14.46
C PRO A 957 -9.67 -15.73 13.93
N PRO A 958 -8.84 -16.34 14.82
CA PRO A 958 -7.62 -17.08 14.45
C PRO A 958 -7.82 -18.44 13.77
N ASP A 959 -9.02 -19.01 13.91
CA ASP A 959 -9.21 -20.47 13.86
C ASP A 959 -9.67 -20.98 12.49
N ALA A 960 -9.80 -20.10 11.51
CA ALA A 960 -10.13 -20.48 10.15
C ALA A 960 -8.84 -20.77 9.37
N SER A 961 -8.67 -22.02 8.94
CA SER A 961 -7.53 -22.51 8.14
C SER A 961 -7.62 -22.03 6.69
N PHE A 962 -7.55 -20.72 6.56
CA PHE A 962 -7.28 -20.01 5.34
C PHE A 962 -5.83 -20.41 4.86
N GLY A 963 -5.65 -20.76 3.58
CA GLY A 963 -4.45 -21.40 2.97
C GLY A 963 -3.83 -20.63 1.78
N ARG A 964 -3.44 -21.28 0.66
CA ARG A 964 -2.95 -20.61 -0.58
C ARG A 964 -3.22 -21.34 -1.89
N LEU A 965 -3.21 -20.59 -3.00
CA LEU A 965 -3.70 -21.00 -4.33
C LEU A 965 -3.37 -22.44 -4.70
N CYS A 966 -4.40 -23.15 -5.15
CA CYS A 966 -4.13 -24.28 -6.00
C CYS A 966 -3.51 -23.73 -7.30
N VAL A 967 -2.20 -23.85 -7.45
CA VAL A 967 -1.44 -23.53 -8.67
C VAL A 967 -1.12 -24.79 -9.50
N ARG A 968 -1.67 -25.93 -9.07
CA ARG A 968 -1.52 -27.25 -9.68
C ARG A 968 -2.15 -27.29 -11.08
N LEU A 969 -1.83 -28.27 -11.92
CA LEU A 969 -2.42 -28.33 -13.27
C LEU A 969 -3.96 -28.51 -13.22
N GLU A 970 -4.45 -29.32 -12.28
CA GLU A 970 -5.88 -29.51 -11.97
C GLU A 970 -6.62 -28.24 -11.50
N SER A 971 -5.87 -27.25 -11.01
CA SER A 971 -6.41 -25.97 -10.54
C SER A 971 -6.80 -25.04 -11.67
N GLY A 972 -6.42 -25.35 -12.91
CA GLY A 972 -6.67 -24.47 -14.03
C GLY A 972 -5.70 -23.28 -14.13
N LEU A 973 -4.55 -23.27 -13.46
CA LEU A 973 -3.49 -22.28 -13.75
C LEU A 973 -3.17 -22.25 -15.26
N CYS A 974 -3.32 -23.39 -15.94
CA CYS A 974 -3.15 -23.49 -17.38
C CYS A 974 -4.18 -22.74 -18.23
N LEU A 975 -5.34 -22.38 -17.68
CA LEU A 975 -6.39 -21.64 -18.39
C LEU A 975 -5.85 -20.25 -18.81
N LEU A 976 -4.94 -19.66 -18.01
CA LEU A 976 -4.26 -18.41 -18.32
C LEU A 976 -3.35 -18.47 -19.57
N SER A 977 -3.00 -19.65 -20.08
CA SER A 977 -2.30 -19.78 -21.36
C SER A 977 -3.11 -19.27 -22.56
N GLU A 978 -4.41 -19.05 -22.39
CA GLU A 978 -5.29 -18.43 -23.39
C GLU A 978 -5.06 -16.93 -23.56
N LEU A 979 -4.41 -16.28 -22.60
CA LEU A 979 -4.06 -14.86 -22.62
C LEU A 979 -2.86 -14.62 -23.54
N LYS A 980 -3.07 -14.62 -24.86
CA LYS A 980 -1.97 -14.66 -25.84
C LYS A 980 -1.02 -13.45 -25.81
N GLY A 981 -1.37 -12.38 -25.09
CA GLY A 981 -0.50 -11.24 -24.86
C GLY A 981 0.40 -11.33 -23.62
N LEU A 982 0.31 -12.37 -22.77
CA LEU A 982 0.83 -12.28 -21.40
C LEU A 982 2.37 -12.29 -21.30
N GLU A 983 2.91 -11.19 -20.76
CA GLU A 983 4.33 -10.86 -20.60
C GLU A 983 4.78 -10.88 -19.11
N ARG A 984 3.90 -10.59 -18.15
CA ARG A 984 4.22 -10.69 -16.71
C ARG A 984 3.15 -11.45 -15.94
N LEU A 985 3.59 -12.32 -15.03
CA LEU A 985 2.74 -13.14 -14.19
C LEU A 985 3.32 -13.25 -12.77
N VAL A 986 2.64 -12.71 -11.76
CA VAL A 986 2.92 -13.04 -10.34
C VAL A 986 1.84 -13.98 -9.84
N VAL A 987 2.08 -14.89 -8.90
CA VAL A 987 1.06 -15.83 -8.39
C VAL A 987 1.18 -16.13 -6.91
N GLY A 988 0.39 -15.41 -6.13
CA GLY A 988 0.44 -15.44 -4.69
C GLY A 988 1.73 -14.84 -4.14
N THR A 989 1.71 -14.46 -2.87
CA THR A 989 2.77 -13.63 -2.28
C THR A 989 2.88 -13.92 -0.80
N VAL A 990 3.90 -14.69 -0.40
CA VAL A 990 3.97 -15.40 0.89
C VAL A 990 5.20 -14.96 1.68
N ASP A 991 5.09 -14.85 3.00
CA ASP A 991 6.27 -14.79 3.90
C ASP A 991 7.21 -15.96 3.56
N HIS A 992 8.42 -15.67 3.05
CA HIS A 992 9.32 -16.73 2.58
C HIS A 992 9.68 -17.78 3.67
N ASN A 993 9.35 -17.54 4.95
CA ASN A 993 9.49 -18.53 6.04
C ASN A 993 8.35 -19.56 6.11
N SER A 994 7.25 -19.36 5.37
CA SER A 994 6.05 -20.22 5.39
C SER A 994 5.73 -20.86 4.03
N PHE A 995 6.71 -20.91 3.10
CA PHE A 995 6.63 -21.62 1.81
C PHE A 995 6.53 -23.14 2.01
N HIS A 996 5.39 -23.58 2.54
CA HIS A 996 4.86 -24.92 2.37
C HIS A 996 3.89 -24.85 1.21
N LEU A 997 4.19 -25.51 0.09
CA LEU A 997 3.13 -25.97 -0.79
C LEU A 997 2.28 -26.93 0.05
N VAL A 998 1.08 -26.46 0.43
CA VAL A 998 0.12 -27.20 1.23
C VAL A 998 -0.48 -28.24 0.31
N VAL A 999 -0.23 -29.50 0.63
CA VAL A 999 -1.09 -30.60 0.18
C VAL A 999 -2.14 -30.70 1.28
N ASP A 1000 -3.43 -30.64 0.93
CA ASP A 1000 -4.50 -30.71 1.94
C ASP A 1000 -4.35 -31.99 2.78
N ASP A 1001 -4.17 -31.82 4.10
CA ASP A 1001 -3.78 -32.88 5.05
C ASP A 1001 -4.79 -34.04 5.12
N ASP A 1002 -6.04 -33.84 4.67
CA ASP A 1002 -7.17 -34.74 4.92
C ASP A 1002 -7.42 -35.84 3.87
N VAL A 1003 -6.84 -35.77 2.65
CA VAL A 1003 -7.29 -36.65 1.53
C VAL A 1003 -6.18 -37.38 0.75
N TYR A 1004 -4.99 -36.79 0.55
CA TYR A 1004 -3.99 -37.36 -0.37
C TYR A 1004 -2.60 -37.53 0.26
N SER A 1005 -2.05 -38.74 0.18
CA SER A 1005 -0.69 -39.05 0.61
C SER A 1005 0.36 -38.32 -0.22
N VAL A 1006 1.17 -37.47 0.44
CA VAL A 1006 2.11 -36.50 -0.16
C VAL A 1006 3.21 -37.14 -1.03
N GLU A 1007 3.47 -38.44 -0.90
CA GLU A 1007 4.73 -39.09 -1.29
C GLU A 1007 5.00 -39.19 -2.82
N ASP A 1008 4.01 -39.03 -3.71
CA ASP A 1008 4.10 -39.43 -5.12
C ASP A 1008 3.82 -38.29 -6.16
N TYR A 1009 3.92 -37.01 -5.75
CA TYR A 1009 3.59 -35.85 -6.61
C TYR A 1009 4.82 -35.12 -7.19
N ASP A 1010 4.76 -34.74 -8.47
CA ASP A 1010 5.84 -34.06 -9.22
C ASP A 1010 5.38 -32.67 -9.71
N LEU A 1011 5.88 -31.60 -9.07
CA LEU A 1011 5.56 -30.21 -9.45
C LEU A 1011 6.11 -29.81 -10.83
N ALA A 1012 7.03 -30.56 -11.42
CA ALA A 1012 7.47 -30.31 -12.78
C ALA A 1012 6.35 -30.59 -13.81
N VAL A 1013 5.36 -31.41 -13.46
CA VAL A 1013 4.12 -31.59 -14.24
C VAL A 1013 3.33 -30.28 -14.29
N ASP A 1014 3.27 -29.57 -13.16
CA ASP A 1014 2.50 -28.33 -12.98
C ASP A 1014 3.17 -27.10 -13.61
N PHE A 1015 4.50 -27.00 -13.57
CA PHE A 1015 5.22 -25.75 -13.90
C PHE A 1015 6.16 -25.79 -15.12
N ASP A 1016 6.86 -26.90 -15.43
CA ASP A 1016 7.91 -26.89 -16.48
C ASP A 1016 7.41 -26.36 -17.83
N TRP A 1017 6.14 -26.61 -18.14
CA TRP A 1017 5.52 -26.22 -19.40
C TRP A 1017 5.30 -24.70 -19.56
N MET A 1018 5.52 -23.91 -18.51
CA MET A 1018 5.63 -22.44 -18.57
C MET A 1018 6.94 -21.96 -19.22
N VAL A 1019 7.96 -22.83 -19.35
CA VAL A 1019 9.24 -22.53 -20.03
C VAL A 1019 9.49 -23.42 -21.25
N PRO A 1020 10.31 -22.98 -22.22
CA PRO A 1020 10.61 -23.76 -23.42
C PRO A 1020 11.13 -25.18 -23.15
N ALA A 1021 11.86 -25.39 -22.03
CA ALA A 1021 12.36 -26.70 -21.63
C ALA A 1021 11.24 -27.75 -21.41
N GLY A 1022 10.09 -27.33 -20.87
CA GLY A 1022 8.94 -28.21 -20.61
C GLY A 1022 8.04 -28.47 -21.82
N HIS A 1023 8.31 -27.84 -22.96
CA HIS A 1023 7.59 -28.09 -24.23
C HIS A 1023 8.08 -29.36 -24.94
N SER A 1024 9.21 -29.93 -24.47
CA SER A 1024 9.78 -31.20 -24.95
C SER A 1024 8.77 -32.36 -24.92
N THR A 1025 8.86 -33.26 -25.91
CA THR A 1025 7.97 -34.42 -26.06
C THR A 1025 8.00 -35.34 -24.84
N TYR A 1026 9.16 -35.51 -24.19
CA TYR A 1026 9.28 -36.24 -22.94
C TYR A 1026 8.43 -35.63 -21.81
N ARG A 1027 8.53 -34.31 -21.57
CA ARG A 1027 7.71 -33.63 -20.55
C ARG A 1027 6.23 -33.59 -20.93
N ARG A 1028 5.89 -33.55 -22.23
CA ARG A 1028 4.51 -33.70 -22.72
C ARG A 1028 3.95 -35.09 -22.39
N HIS A 1029 4.67 -36.16 -22.73
CA HIS A 1029 4.28 -37.52 -22.37
C HIS A 1029 4.27 -37.75 -20.85
N ALA A 1030 5.10 -37.07 -20.06
CA ALA A 1030 5.03 -37.13 -18.60
C ALA A 1030 3.72 -36.52 -18.06
N ARG A 1031 3.28 -35.38 -18.60
CA ARG A 1031 1.97 -34.78 -18.28
C ARG A 1031 0.81 -35.69 -18.71
N GLN A 1032 0.84 -36.21 -19.94
CA GLN A 1032 -0.21 -37.12 -20.41
C GLN A 1032 -0.27 -38.42 -19.59
N ALA A 1033 0.88 -39.03 -19.33
CA ALA A 1033 0.97 -40.20 -18.47
C ALA A 1033 0.55 -39.91 -17.02
N TRP A 1034 0.62 -38.66 -16.54
CA TRP A 1034 0.07 -38.29 -15.23
C TRP A 1034 -1.46 -38.33 -15.23
N PHE A 1035 -2.13 -37.79 -16.26
CA PHE A 1035 -3.58 -37.94 -16.44
C PHE A 1035 -4.00 -39.42 -16.59
N ASP A 1036 -3.25 -40.20 -17.38
CA ASP A 1036 -3.53 -41.62 -17.66
C ASP A 1036 -3.18 -42.57 -16.47
N LYS A 1037 -2.27 -42.17 -15.57
CA LYS A 1037 -1.80 -43.02 -14.44
C LYS A 1037 -2.90 -43.16 -13.38
N GLU A 1038 -3.57 -42.06 -13.04
CA GLU A 1038 -4.60 -42.07 -11.99
C GLU A 1038 -5.89 -42.82 -12.39
N GLU A 1039 -6.17 -42.97 -13.69
CA GLU A 1039 -7.31 -43.76 -14.18
C GLU A 1039 -7.20 -45.22 -13.72
N LYS A 1040 -5.97 -45.78 -13.79
CA LYS A 1040 -5.66 -47.17 -13.41
C LYS A 1040 -5.66 -47.42 -11.90
N THR A 1041 -5.55 -46.38 -11.07
CA THR A 1041 -5.67 -46.49 -9.60
C THR A 1041 -7.10 -46.23 -9.11
N GLY A 1042 -8.04 -45.93 -10.01
CA GLY A 1042 -9.45 -45.71 -9.65
C GLY A 1042 -9.72 -44.38 -8.96
N GLY A 1043 -8.83 -43.39 -9.10
CA GLY A 1043 -8.96 -42.04 -8.54
C GLY A 1043 -8.89 -40.90 -9.56
N GLY A 1044 -8.56 -41.20 -10.82
CA GLY A 1044 -8.10 -40.20 -11.78
C GLY A 1044 -9.10 -39.29 -12.45
N TRP A 1045 -8.56 -38.38 -13.26
CA TRP A 1045 -9.27 -37.30 -13.94
C TRP A 1045 -10.57 -37.75 -14.65
N GLY A 1046 -10.59 -38.91 -15.31
CA GLY A 1046 -11.83 -39.45 -15.91
C GLY A 1046 -12.95 -39.62 -14.88
N LYS A 1047 -12.69 -40.34 -13.79
CA LYS A 1047 -13.64 -40.53 -12.67
C LYS A 1047 -13.93 -39.23 -11.92
N ARG A 1048 -12.96 -38.31 -11.83
CA ARG A 1048 -13.16 -36.99 -11.19
C ARG A 1048 -14.08 -36.10 -12.03
N LEU A 1049 -13.97 -36.18 -13.37
CA LEU A 1049 -14.90 -35.53 -14.31
C LEU A 1049 -16.29 -36.16 -14.21
N GLU A 1050 -16.43 -37.48 -14.16
CA GLU A 1050 -17.72 -38.16 -13.94
C GLU A 1050 -18.39 -37.70 -12.64
N VAL A 1051 -17.64 -37.63 -11.53
CA VAL A 1051 -18.14 -37.16 -10.23
C VAL A 1051 -18.50 -35.67 -10.28
N GLU A 1052 -17.69 -34.83 -10.92
CA GLU A 1052 -17.96 -33.39 -11.07
C GLU A 1052 -19.17 -33.13 -11.98
N GLU A 1053 -19.36 -33.92 -13.04
CA GLU A 1053 -20.53 -33.86 -13.94
C GLU A 1053 -21.81 -34.31 -13.23
N VAL A 1054 -21.78 -35.41 -12.46
CA VAL A 1054 -22.92 -35.83 -11.62
C VAL A 1054 -23.26 -34.76 -10.58
N ASN A 1055 -22.25 -34.16 -9.95
CA ASN A 1055 -22.45 -33.05 -9.01
C ASN A 1055 -23.03 -31.80 -9.71
N GLU A 1056 -22.53 -31.43 -10.89
CA GLU A 1056 -23.03 -30.29 -11.68
C GLU A 1056 -24.48 -30.52 -12.14
N VAL A 1057 -24.87 -31.74 -12.51
CA VAL A 1057 -26.27 -32.09 -12.84
C VAL A 1057 -27.17 -31.96 -11.61
N ALA A 1058 -26.78 -32.53 -10.47
CA ALA A 1058 -27.53 -32.39 -9.21
C ALA A 1058 -27.62 -30.92 -8.76
N ARG A 1059 -26.53 -30.16 -8.90
CA ARG A 1059 -26.45 -28.73 -8.61
C ARG A 1059 -27.37 -27.90 -9.51
N ARG A 1060 -27.40 -28.16 -10.82
CA ARG A 1060 -28.34 -27.53 -11.77
C ARG A 1060 -29.79 -27.83 -11.39
N GLN A 1061 -30.11 -29.04 -10.93
CA GLN A 1061 -31.44 -29.42 -10.45
C GLN A 1061 -31.82 -28.70 -9.14
N ASN A 1062 -30.94 -28.70 -8.14
CA ASN A 1062 -31.12 -27.96 -6.87
C ASN A 1062 -31.40 -26.47 -7.13
N TYR A 1063 -30.62 -25.86 -8.04
CA TYR A 1063 -30.77 -24.45 -8.40
C TYR A 1063 -32.09 -24.17 -9.14
N GLN A 1064 -32.51 -25.03 -10.08
CA GLN A 1064 -33.81 -24.91 -10.75
C GLN A 1064 -34.98 -25.04 -9.75
N GLN A 1065 -34.89 -25.96 -8.79
CA GLN A 1065 -35.88 -26.08 -7.72
C GLN A 1065 -35.91 -24.83 -6.84
N PHE A 1066 -34.74 -24.30 -6.45
CA PHE A 1066 -34.62 -23.08 -5.67
C PHE A 1066 -35.28 -21.86 -6.35
N LEU A 1067 -35.06 -21.68 -7.66
CA LEU A 1067 -35.71 -20.61 -8.43
C LEU A 1067 -37.24 -20.78 -8.51
N ALA A 1068 -37.73 -22.01 -8.66
CA ALA A 1068 -39.15 -22.32 -8.68
C ALA A 1068 -39.82 -22.05 -7.32
N ASP A 1069 -39.21 -22.51 -6.22
CA ASP A 1069 -39.71 -22.33 -4.85
C ASP A 1069 -39.82 -20.84 -4.46
N HIS A 1070 -38.93 -20.00 -4.98
CA HIS A 1070 -38.88 -18.55 -4.71
C HIS A 1070 -39.53 -17.69 -5.81
N SER A 1071 -40.06 -18.30 -6.88
CA SER A 1071 -40.67 -17.60 -8.04
C SER A 1071 -39.75 -16.56 -8.71
N ILE A 1072 -38.45 -16.88 -8.85
CA ILE A 1072 -37.43 -15.96 -9.39
C ILE A 1072 -37.27 -16.16 -10.90
N ASP A 1073 -37.67 -15.15 -11.68
CA ASP A 1073 -37.47 -15.07 -13.13
C ASP A 1073 -36.09 -14.46 -13.45
N ILE A 1074 -35.12 -15.29 -13.82
CA ILE A 1074 -33.77 -14.89 -14.24
C ILE A 1074 -33.64 -15.01 -15.77
N LYS A 1075 -33.26 -13.91 -16.44
CA LYS A 1075 -32.88 -13.87 -17.87
C LYS A 1075 -31.37 -13.52 -17.98
N LEU A 1076 -30.85 -12.87 -19.03
CA LEU A 1076 -29.42 -12.47 -19.18
C LEU A 1076 -29.20 -10.95 -19.56
N GLN A 1077 -28.61 -10.06 -18.72
CA GLN A 1077 -28.47 -8.59 -18.99
C GLN A 1077 -27.03 -8.23 -19.27
N GLN A 1078 -26.61 -8.59 -20.46
CA GLN A 1078 -25.47 -7.86 -20.99
C GLN A 1078 -25.86 -6.39 -21.18
N GLY A 1079 -24.92 -5.51 -20.84
CA GLY A 1079 -25.01 -4.07 -21.11
C GLY A 1079 -24.88 -3.79 -22.61
N VAL A 1080 -24.49 -2.57 -22.96
CA VAL A 1080 -24.66 -2.02 -24.34
C VAL A 1080 -23.71 -2.62 -25.40
N ALA A 1081 -23.09 -3.78 -25.14
CA ALA A 1081 -22.43 -4.61 -26.16
C ALA A 1081 -23.46 -5.31 -27.07
N SER A 1082 -23.05 -5.84 -28.22
CA SER A 1082 -24.01 -6.46 -29.15
C SER A 1082 -24.51 -7.80 -28.63
N GLU A 1083 -25.79 -8.12 -28.86
CA GLU A 1083 -26.39 -9.41 -28.49
C GLU A 1083 -25.57 -10.62 -28.99
N HIS A 1084 -24.81 -10.47 -30.07
CA HIS A 1084 -24.01 -11.55 -30.65
C HIS A 1084 -22.76 -11.88 -29.80
N GLU A 1085 -21.88 -10.91 -29.58
CA GLU A 1085 -20.64 -11.05 -28.77
C GLU A 1085 -20.94 -11.62 -27.39
N ASN A 1086 -22.03 -11.12 -26.80
CA ASN A 1086 -22.58 -11.52 -25.52
C ASN A 1086 -22.97 -13.01 -25.46
N THR A 1087 -23.45 -13.60 -26.55
CA THR A 1087 -23.76 -15.05 -26.59
C THR A 1087 -22.53 -15.93 -26.74
N ASP A 1088 -21.47 -15.47 -27.40
CA ASP A 1088 -20.20 -16.21 -27.49
C ASP A 1088 -19.50 -16.25 -26.13
N LEU A 1089 -19.47 -15.10 -25.43
CA LEU A 1089 -18.92 -15.02 -24.09
C LEU A 1089 -19.69 -15.90 -23.09
N ALA A 1090 -21.03 -15.80 -23.07
CA ALA A 1090 -21.87 -16.63 -22.21
C ALA A 1090 -21.70 -18.14 -22.49
N ARG A 1091 -21.56 -18.53 -23.77
CA ARG A 1091 -21.23 -19.92 -24.16
C ARG A 1091 -19.85 -20.34 -23.69
N SER A 1092 -18.84 -19.48 -23.80
CA SER A 1092 -17.48 -19.81 -23.33
C SER A 1092 -17.47 -20.15 -21.84
N LEU A 1093 -18.28 -19.45 -21.04
CA LEU A 1093 -18.34 -19.54 -19.59
C LEU A 1093 -19.21 -20.69 -19.05
N GLU A 1094 -19.81 -21.54 -19.90
CA GLU A 1094 -20.62 -22.66 -19.39
C GLU A 1094 -19.80 -23.61 -18.51
N ASP A 1095 -18.55 -23.93 -18.90
CA ASP A 1095 -17.67 -24.84 -18.17
C ASP A 1095 -16.83 -24.17 -17.05
N LEU A 1096 -17.06 -22.88 -16.75
CA LEU A 1096 -16.26 -22.10 -15.79
C LEU A 1096 -16.09 -22.80 -14.42
N GLY A 1097 -14.86 -23.04 -13.99
CA GLY A 1097 -14.58 -23.68 -12.70
C GLY A 1097 -14.63 -25.22 -12.70
N LEU A 1098 -15.09 -25.85 -13.79
CA LEU A 1098 -15.08 -27.31 -13.95
C LEU A 1098 -13.70 -27.81 -14.41
N LEU A 1099 -13.28 -28.98 -13.93
CA LEU A 1099 -12.10 -29.70 -14.41
C LEU A 1099 -12.19 -30.02 -15.93
N ARG A 1100 -13.42 -30.06 -16.46
CA ARG A 1100 -13.72 -30.19 -17.90
C ARG A 1100 -13.11 -29.08 -18.75
N ASP A 1101 -13.05 -27.85 -18.23
CA ASP A 1101 -12.43 -26.70 -18.89
C ASP A 1101 -10.90 -26.88 -19.01
N VAL A 1102 -10.28 -27.23 -17.89
CA VAL A 1102 -8.84 -27.50 -17.77
C VAL A 1102 -8.43 -28.57 -18.78
N LYS A 1103 -9.20 -29.67 -18.85
CA LYS A 1103 -9.00 -30.73 -19.86
C LYS A 1103 -9.12 -30.19 -21.29
N GLN A 1104 -10.13 -29.37 -21.61
CA GLN A 1104 -10.28 -28.79 -22.96
C GLN A 1104 -9.11 -27.88 -23.36
N VAL A 1105 -8.56 -27.08 -22.44
CA VAL A 1105 -7.36 -26.27 -22.70
C VAL A 1105 -6.15 -27.17 -22.98
N LEU A 1106 -5.91 -28.18 -22.15
CA LEU A 1106 -4.80 -29.13 -22.31
C LEU A 1106 -4.89 -29.93 -23.62
N GLU A 1107 -6.07 -30.44 -23.99
CA GLU A 1107 -6.32 -31.13 -25.25
C GLU A 1107 -6.15 -30.21 -26.48
N ARG A 1108 -6.41 -28.89 -26.34
CA ARG A 1108 -6.14 -27.92 -27.41
C ARG A 1108 -4.64 -27.65 -27.53
N MET A 1109 -3.94 -27.47 -26.41
CA MET A 1109 -2.49 -27.30 -26.38
C MET A 1109 -1.77 -28.50 -27.02
N GLU A 1110 -2.16 -29.74 -26.69
CA GLU A 1110 -1.52 -30.92 -27.28
C GLU A 1110 -1.78 -31.03 -28.79
N ARG A 1111 -2.99 -30.75 -29.26
CA ARG A 1111 -3.31 -30.73 -30.70
C ARG A 1111 -2.42 -29.75 -31.47
N VAL A 1112 -2.38 -28.47 -31.07
CA VAL A 1112 -1.56 -27.48 -31.79
C VAL A 1112 -0.07 -27.79 -31.68
N ALA A 1113 0.38 -28.36 -30.55
CA ALA A 1113 1.75 -28.81 -30.35
C ALA A 1113 2.13 -30.08 -31.16
N ASN A 1114 1.18 -30.74 -31.82
CA ASN A 1114 1.40 -31.80 -32.80
C ASN A 1114 1.35 -31.27 -34.25
N ASP A 1115 0.54 -30.23 -34.50
CA ASP A 1115 0.33 -29.65 -35.84
C ASP A 1115 1.36 -28.57 -36.23
N GLN A 1116 2.05 -27.93 -35.26
CA GLN A 1116 2.97 -26.82 -35.51
C GLN A 1116 4.38 -27.02 -34.91
N VAL A 1117 5.40 -26.68 -35.72
CA VAL A 1117 6.83 -26.81 -35.36
C VAL A 1117 7.29 -25.77 -34.33
N GLU A 1118 6.60 -24.63 -34.23
CA GLU A 1118 6.97 -23.50 -33.36
C GLU A 1118 5.87 -23.15 -32.34
N TYR A 1119 5.05 -24.13 -31.93
CA TYR A 1119 4.01 -23.89 -30.93
C TYR A 1119 4.60 -23.60 -29.55
N ARG A 1120 4.21 -22.47 -28.95
CA ARG A 1120 4.48 -22.16 -27.54
C ARG A 1120 3.22 -22.40 -26.71
N CYS A 1121 3.32 -23.23 -25.68
CA CYS A 1121 2.20 -23.51 -24.78
C CYS A 1121 1.80 -22.31 -23.90
N TRP A 1122 2.68 -21.32 -23.73
CA TRP A 1122 2.40 -20.03 -23.09
C TRP A 1122 2.81 -18.88 -24.03
N PRO A 1123 2.22 -17.69 -23.84
CA PRO A 1123 2.79 -16.43 -24.32
C PRO A 1123 4.20 -16.17 -23.73
N HIS A 1124 4.88 -15.12 -24.20
CA HIS A 1124 6.27 -14.86 -23.82
C HIS A 1124 6.38 -14.10 -22.48
N LEU A 1125 6.25 -14.84 -21.39
CA LEU A 1125 6.53 -14.31 -20.05
C LEU A 1125 8.00 -13.83 -19.94
N TYR A 1126 8.18 -12.56 -19.55
CA TYR A 1126 9.45 -11.93 -19.20
C TYR A 1126 9.70 -11.90 -17.69
N ARG A 1127 8.63 -11.89 -16.87
CA ARG A 1127 8.71 -11.95 -15.40
C ARG A 1127 7.68 -12.95 -14.87
N LEU A 1128 8.13 -13.91 -14.07
CA LEU A 1128 7.32 -14.86 -13.33
C LEU A 1128 7.67 -14.78 -11.84
N SER A 1129 6.65 -14.82 -10.99
CA SER A 1129 6.78 -14.95 -9.53
C SER A 1129 5.65 -15.83 -9.03
N ILE A 1130 5.88 -16.76 -8.11
CA ILE A 1130 4.86 -17.65 -7.53
C ILE A 1130 5.17 -17.82 -6.03
N TYR A 1131 4.38 -17.18 -5.15
CA TYR A 1131 4.61 -17.12 -3.70
C TYR A 1131 5.97 -16.54 -3.29
N GLN A 1132 6.37 -15.42 -3.89
CA GLN A 1132 7.44 -14.57 -3.36
C GLN A 1132 6.89 -13.27 -2.76
N GLU A 1133 7.69 -12.60 -1.92
CA GLU A 1133 7.47 -11.19 -1.55
C GLU A 1133 7.94 -10.23 -2.66
N ASN A 1134 8.77 -10.74 -3.60
CA ASN A 1134 9.34 -10.00 -4.71
C ASN A 1134 8.34 -9.90 -5.88
N ILE A 1135 7.58 -8.79 -5.91
CA ILE A 1135 6.58 -8.47 -6.94
C ILE A 1135 7.19 -8.27 -8.33
N PHE A 1136 8.47 -7.93 -8.42
CA PHE A 1136 9.17 -7.69 -9.69
C PHE A 1136 9.42 -8.99 -10.46
N GLY A 1137 9.39 -10.14 -9.78
CA GLY A 1137 9.55 -11.47 -10.34
C GLY A 1137 10.93 -11.77 -10.92
N LEU A 1138 11.17 -13.05 -11.20
CA LEU A 1138 12.38 -13.55 -11.85
C LEU A 1138 12.09 -13.89 -13.33
N GLN A 1139 13.11 -14.23 -14.11
CA GLN A 1139 12.88 -14.90 -15.39
C GLN A 1139 12.16 -16.24 -15.15
N PRO A 1140 11.23 -16.68 -16.01
CA PRO A 1140 10.45 -17.90 -15.79
C PRO A 1140 11.29 -19.15 -15.47
N GLU A 1141 12.44 -19.34 -16.15
CA GLU A 1141 13.37 -20.43 -15.88
C GLU A 1141 13.95 -20.36 -14.48
N ALA A 1142 14.36 -19.17 -14.02
CA ALA A 1142 14.90 -18.97 -12.69
C ALA A 1142 13.83 -19.18 -11.61
N GLU A 1143 12.59 -18.80 -11.89
CA GLU A 1143 11.49 -18.96 -10.94
C GLU A 1143 11.06 -20.42 -10.77
N ILE A 1144 10.89 -21.14 -11.87
CA ILE A 1144 10.53 -22.57 -11.83
C ILE A 1144 11.65 -23.38 -11.17
N GLN A 1145 12.92 -23.06 -11.46
CA GLN A 1145 14.06 -23.69 -10.78
C GLN A 1145 14.09 -23.38 -9.27
N ARG A 1146 13.60 -22.21 -8.81
CA ARG A 1146 13.42 -21.93 -7.38
C ARG A 1146 12.31 -22.80 -6.77
N ILE A 1147 11.15 -22.90 -7.42
CA ILE A 1147 9.99 -23.69 -6.96
C ILE A 1147 10.37 -25.17 -6.84
N LEU A 1148 10.94 -25.76 -7.91
CA LEU A 1148 11.39 -27.15 -7.92
C LEU A 1148 12.43 -27.41 -6.84
N LYS A 1149 13.42 -26.52 -6.68
CA LYS A 1149 14.45 -26.68 -5.65
C LYS A 1149 13.90 -26.57 -4.22
N ALA A 1150 12.85 -25.78 -4.00
CA ALA A 1150 12.19 -25.71 -2.70
C ALA A 1150 11.49 -27.03 -2.34
N ASP A 1151 10.91 -27.71 -3.33
CA ASP A 1151 10.29 -29.03 -3.16
C ASP A 1151 11.33 -30.17 -3.05
N ASP A 1152 12.42 -30.14 -3.81
CA ASP A 1152 13.55 -31.06 -3.65
C ASP A 1152 14.12 -31.01 -2.22
N LEU A 1153 14.22 -29.80 -1.64
CA LEU A 1153 14.65 -29.62 -0.25
C LEU A 1153 13.61 -30.16 0.74
N LYS A 1154 12.31 -29.90 0.52
CA LYS A 1154 11.20 -30.47 1.32
C LYS A 1154 11.19 -32.00 1.29
N LYS A 1155 11.49 -32.61 0.14
CA LYS A 1155 11.61 -34.07 -0.07
C LYS A 1155 12.89 -34.67 0.52
N GLN A 1156 13.94 -33.85 0.74
CA GLN A 1156 15.18 -34.26 1.38
C GLN A 1156 15.18 -34.12 2.91
N GLU A 1157 14.25 -33.38 3.50
CA GLU A 1157 14.05 -33.39 4.96
C GLU A 1157 13.53 -34.78 5.39
N PRO A 1158 14.33 -35.58 6.13
CA PRO A 1158 13.93 -36.93 6.47
C PRO A 1158 12.71 -36.90 7.40
N HIS A 1159 11.70 -37.75 7.13
CA HIS A 1159 10.47 -37.88 7.92
C HIS A 1159 10.70 -38.36 9.37
N ALA A 1160 11.32 -37.50 10.19
CA ALA A 1160 11.36 -37.61 11.63
C ALA A 1160 9.93 -37.38 12.15
N SER A 1161 9.20 -38.47 12.40
CA SER A 1161 7.76 -38.42 12.68
C SER A 1161 7.39 -37.32 13.69
N PRO A 1162 6.25 -36.63 13.53
CA PRO A 1162 5.83 -35.57 14.47
C PRO A 1162 5.82 -36.02 15.94
N SER A 1163 5.58 -37.31 16.18
CA SER A 1163 5.68 -37.98 17.48
C SER A 1163 7.10 -38.07 18.07
N ARG A 1164 8.15 -38.15 17.25
CA ARG A 1164 9.56 -38.10 17.71
C ARG A 1164 10.03 -36.67 17.98
N LEU A 1165 9.61 -35.70 17.18
CA LEU A 1165 9.91 -34.28 17.43
C LEU A 1165 9.25 -33.79 18.74
N ARG A 1166 8.00 -34.17 19.01
CA ARG A 1166 7.30 -33.90 20.29
C ARG A 1166 7.93 -34.56 21.52
N LEU A 1167 8.78 -35.58 21.36
CA LEU A 1167 9.57 -36.16 22.45
C LEU A 1167 10.87 -35.38 22.71
N ARG A 1168 11.55 -34.92 21.66
CA ARG A 1168 12.77 -34.09 21.78
C ARG A 1168 12.52 -32.66 22.21
N SER A 1169 11.29 -32.15 22.12
CA SER A 1169 10.88 -30.88 22.74
C SER A 1169 10.41 -31.02 24.20
N ARG A 1170 10.71 -32.17 24.85
CA ARG A 1170 10.42 -32.48 26.26
C ARG A 1170 11.61 -33.09 27.01
N GLN A 1171 12.80 -33.08 26.38
CA GLN A 1171 14.10 -33.35 27.00
C GLN A 1171 14.96 -32.08 26.87
#